data_AF-A0A255T0P2-F1
#
_entry.id   AF-A0A255T0P2-F1
#
_cell.length_a   1.000
_cell.length_b   1.000
_cell.length_c   1.000
_cell.angle_alpha   90.00
_cell.angle_beta   90.00
_cell.angle_gamma   90.00
#
_symmetry.space_group_name_H-M   'P 1'
#
loop_
_entity.id
_entity.type
_entity.pdbx_description
1 polymer ?
#
loop_
_entity_poly.entity_id
_entity_poly.type
_entity_poly.pdbx_seq_one_letter_code
_entity_poly.pdbx_strand_id
1 'polypeptide(L)'
;MKKYLLLSLLAMIAIIANAGVNDLCWDYTNANIPTKGPDNGLYYGAYVNDAAGTNLGLHGVKLNSSGYAYFEKAPVAGKLKLVISNRKNTNDYQVDVFRGSMVDGVPTKGDLIETSSVANGPTEVTIELDETVTGVYICRHTGAEGVLCKVQFVETVPRTFKDFELNFVGVTSMPETLPDGVTELTGSPREDDHGLNNFKMVVEVDGPVKFTIGGCQFSSTPAIIKNGEAVLAEIDVATPGCYHKGGVATWTYNSMEPATLTVIGGQYTPYIKVEACEYVANVIITYFDQNGNKLGEEAVEPGTAFVPKYTVANLPAIADGQAFRGWFNNSGVKITEGTAIDADTKLTAKVTAIEKAETGTNYDYDLTSNTWYQEDHELITVDGSYYNTHGWLASSIKLDVSAKAVVMVRNCQFTDEQTAEVKDIKGTIVASFQARVEADGGVASFTYEGEPTTLTITYPASAYVHGVEVYNVEDFVTKDETTGYYVISSGDVSSLLLAIKSAQEGDRIFLPNGTYDFGETVMTPISANNLSIIGQSADGVIIRNAPDVKVEGLGSADLFQNFSTGLYMQDLTLQNDLDYYKAGTGRAPVLQDLGTQTIMKNVNMRSYQDTYYSKSGDYYFEGGLIQGTVDYICGNGNAYFNGVTLLNKSRSATGSTGDCTITAANTSSNLKGYVFNGCTIETESKTFNFGRSWGTAKTAFLNTTINSGKLAATRWTVAGMNSAPVSYKEYNTVDKSGNGMNTPASNIIEFTHSTGNNTMETVLSAEEAQEYALDKFFTDWAPAAKAAQETIDTENLDPEAVYLVENNGAFVALVKGSALSAYTQGTVRKANARGGFGAAVDLSLVTGIKNAASMEQPTHHHAIYDVLGRRLTTLQKGINIVDGKKIAK
;
A
#
# COMPACT_ATOMS: atom_id res chain seq x y z
N MET A 1 -22.31 -17.82 42.98
CA MET A 1 -20.91 -17.54 42.59
C MET A 1 -20.66 -17.94 41.14
N LYS A 2 -21.39 -17.33 40.20
CA LYS A 2 -21.36 -17.63 38.75
C LYS A 2 -21.29 -16.33 37.91
N LYS A 3 -20.69 -15.25 38.47
CA LYS A 3 -20.69 -13.91 37.86
C LYS A 3 -19.35 -13.17 37.84
N TYR A 4 -18.23 -13.85 38.08
CA TYR A 4 -16.89 -13.23 38.04
C TYR A 4 -15.86 -13.95 37.16
N LEU A 5 -16.27 -14.91 36.31
CA LEU A 5 -15.37 -15.53 35.33
C LEU A 5 -15.49 -14.96 33.91
N LEU A 6 -16.38 -13.97 33.70
CA LEU A 6 -16.65 -13.37 32.38
C LEU A 6 -15.96 -12.01 32.17
N LEU A 7 -15.12 -11.56 33.11
CA LEU A 7 -14.44 -10.26 33.03
C LEU A 7 -12.92 -10.34 32.77
N SER A 8 -12.33 -11.55 32.71
CA SER A 8 -10.89 -11.71 32.40
C SER A 8 -10.61 -12.14 30.95
N LEU A 9 -11.64 -12.38 30.13
CA LEU A 9 -11.47 -12.68 28.70
C LEU A 9 -11.45 -11.41 27.82
N LEU A 10 -11.89 -10.27 28.37
CA LEU A 10 -12.01 -8.98 27.68
C LEU A 10 -10.74 -8.12 27.68
N ALA A 11 -9.63 -8.59 28.26
CA ALA A 11 -8.36 -7.86 28.33
C ALA A 11 -7.24 -8.46 27.45
N MET A 12 -7.52 -9.51 26.66
CA MET A 12 -6.53 -10.16 25.76
C MET A 12 -6.80 -9.89 24.27
N ILE A 13 -7.46 -8.78 23.93
CA ILE A 13 -7.66 -8.31 22.53
C ILE A 13 -6.89 -6.99 22.28
N ALA A 14 -5.82 -6.74 23.04
CA ALA A 14 -4.81 -5.77 22.66
C ALA A 14 -3.48 -6.53 22.59
N ILE A 15 -2.74 -6.37 21.49
CA ILE A 15 -1.48 -7.06 21.15
C ILE A 15 -1.68 -8.35 20.34
N ILE A 16 -2.46 -8.28 19.26
CA ILE A 16 -2.10 -8.92 17.98
C ILE A 16 -2.32 -7.86 16.88
N ALA A 17 -1.47 -6.84 16.91
CA ALA A 17 -1.39 -5.82 15.88
C ALA A 17 0.08 -5.41 15.77
N ASN A 18 0.90 -6.26 15.15
CA ASN A 18 2.17 -5.95 14.47
C ASN A 18 3.02 -7.21 14.23
N ALA A 19 2.48 -8.22 13.55
CA ALA A 19 3.30 -9.22 12.88
C ALA A 19 3.02 -9.12 11.38
N GLY A 20 3.86 -8.37 10.66
CA GLY A 20 3.74 -8.16 9.23
C GLY A 20 4.32 -9.33 8.43
N VAL A 21 3.52 -9.85 7.48
CA VAL A 21 3.85 -10.24 6.08
C VAL A 21 5.11 -11.07 5.76
N ASN A 22 5.87 -11.65 6.70
CA ASN A 22 7.05 -12.47 6.34
C ASN A 22 7.38 -13.69 7.22
N ASP A 23 6.52 -14.08 8.15
CA ASP A 23 6.79 -15.25 9.00
C ASP A 23 6.10 -16.49 8.43
N LEU A 24 6.75 -17.11 7.43
CA LEU A 24 6.48 -18.47 7.01
C LEU A 24 6.70 -19.42 8.20
N CYS A 25 5.63 -20.00 8.73
CA CYS A 25 5.73 -21.19 9.59
C CYS A 25 6.18 -22.35 8.68
N TRP A 26 7.47 -22.72 8.71
CA TRP A 26 7.94 -23.92 8.02
C TRP A 26 7.81 -25.15 8.93
N ASP A 27 7.26 -26.21 8.35
CA ASP A 27 7.16 -27.56 8.93
C ASP A 27 8.52 -28.26 8.82
N TYR A 28 9.29 -28.29 9.92
CA TYR A 28 10.62 -28.89 9.97
C TYR A 28 10.59 -30.31 10.52
N THR A 29 10.17 -31.28 9.72
CA THR A 29 10.49 -32.68 10.02
C THR A 29 12.02 -32.87 9.95
N ASN A 30 12.57 -33.65 10.88
CA ASN A 30 13.99 -33.73 11.23
C ASN A 30 14.95 -34.22 10.10
N ALA A 31 14.49 -34.33 8.85
CA ALA A 31 15.24 -34.92 7.74
C ALA A 31 15.68 -33.92 6.65
N ASN A 32 15.13 -32.70 6.54
CA ASN A 32 15.45 -31.77 5.44
C ASN A 32 15.56 -30.30 5.87
N ILE A 33 16.49 -29.98 6.77
CA ILE A 33 16.77 -28.57 7.12
C ILE A 33 17.80 -28.01 6.11
N PRO A 34 17.49 -26.94 5.35
CA PRO A 34 18.42 -26.37 4.37
C PRO A 34 19.77 -26.00 4.99
N THR A 35 20.86 -26.27 4.25
CA THR A 35 22.23 -25.97 4.71
C THR A 35 22.60 -24.49 4.59
N LYS A 36 21.76 -23.66 3.94
CA LYS A 36 21.85 -22.20 3.85
C LYS A 36 20.45 -21.57 3.81
N GLY A 37 20.19 -20.56 4.64
CA GLY A 37 18.99 -19.71 4.61
C GLY A 37 19.26 -18.31 4.06
N PRO A 38 18.24 -17.52 3.65
CA PRO A 38 18.44 -16.30 2.85
C PRO A 38 18.90 -15.04 3.60
N ASP A 39 18.93 -14.98 4.94
CA ASP A 39 19.31 -13.76 5.66
C ASP A 39 20.25 -13.96 6.87
N ASN A 40 21.02 -12.91 7.18
CA ASN A 40 22.08 -12.80 8.20
C ASN A 40 21.65 -12.99 9.68
N GLY A 41 20.43 -13.42 9.98
CA GLY A 41 19.91 -13.63 11.35
C GLY A 41 20.54 -14.82 12.09
N LEU A 42 20.34 -14.87 13.42
CA LEU A 42 20.56 -16.08 14.22
C LEU A 42 19.32 -16.97 14.10
N TYR A 43 19.51 -18.25 13.77
CA TYR A 43 18.42 -19.22 13.70
C TYR A 43 18.42 -20.04 14.98
N TYR A 44 17.27 -20.09 15.67
CA TYR A 44 17.05 -20.96 16.81
C TYR A 44 15.91 -21.92 16.45
N GLY A 45 16.11 -23.22 16.65
CA GLY A 45 15.00 -24.17 16.68
C GLY A 45 14.77 -24.56 18.13
N ALA A 46 13.52 -24.48 18.59
CA ALA A 46 13.12 -24.99 19.89
C ALA A 46 12.00 -26.01 19.69
N TYR A 47 12.12 -27.16 20.36
CA TYR A 47 11.09 -28.20 20.39
C TYR A 47 11.01 -28.80 21.79
N VAL A 48 9.86 -29.37 22.11
CA VAL A 48 9.53 -29.93 23.43
C VAL A 48 9.37 -31.44 23.29
N ASN A 49 10.13 -32.18 24.09
CA ASN A 49 10.00 -33.63 24.20
C ASN A 49 9.28 -34.00 25.50
N ASP A 50 8.53 -35.09 25.48
CA ASP A 50 8.05 -35.74 26.71
C ASP A 50 9.20 -36.42 27.50
N ALA A 51 8.88 -37.00 28.67
CA ALA A 51 9.85 -37.72 29.50
C ALA A 51 10.44 -38.99 28.84
N ALA A 52 9.81 -39.50 27.77
CA ALA A 52 10.26 -40.66 26.99
C ALA A 52 11.14 -40.27 25.79
N GLY A 53 11.30 -38.97 25.50
CA GLY A 53 12.10 -38.46 24.39
C GLY A 53 11.33 -38.37 23.07
N THR A 54 10.00 -38.52 23.09
CA THR A 54 9.14 -38.34 21.93
C THR A 54 8.98 -36.85 21.65
N ASN A 55 9.30 -36.42 20.43
CA ASN A 55 9.03 -35.06 19.98
C ASN A 55 7.52 -34.91 19.80
N LEU A 56 6.89 -34.04 20.59
CA LEU A 56 5.45 -33.83 20.52
C LEU A 56 5.03 -33.03 19.27
N GLY A 57 5.99 -32.54 18.46
CA GLY A 57 5.80 -31.80 17.20
C GLY A 57 5.18 -30.40 17.38
N LEU A 58 5.34 -29.41 16.49
CA LEU A 58 6.43 -29.05 15.59
C LEU A 58 6.20 -27.58 15.17
N HIS A 59 6.80 -26.58 15.84
CA HIS A 59 6.86 -25.21 15.30
C HIS A 59 8.19 -24.53 15.68
N GLY A 60 9.11 -24.48 14.72
CA GLY A 60 10.38 -23.75 14.90
C GLY A 60 10.13 -22.24 14.95
N VAL A 61 10.64 -21.57 15.98
CA VAL A 61 10.52 -20.11 16.14
C VAL A 61 11.72 -19.41 15.49
N LYS A 62 11.50 -18.53 14.51
CA LYS A 62 12.52 -17.60 14.04
C LYS A 62 12.67 -16.48 15.08
N LEU A 63 13.81 -16.40 15.76
CA LEU A 63 14.14 -15.19 16.53
C LEU A 63 14.62 -14.10 15.55
N ASN A 64 13.68 -13.33 15.00
CA ASN A 64 13.97 -11.98 14.50
C ASN A 64 13.72 -10.97 15.63
N SER A 65 14.12 -9.71 15.44
CA SER A 65 14.15 -8.68 16.47
C SER A 65 12.79 -8.23 17.05
N SER A 66 11.63 -8.84 16.70
CA SER A 66 10.32 -8.26 17.11
C SER A 66 9.05 -9.16 17.22
N GLY A 67 9.10 -10.51 17.19
CA GLY A 67 7.87 -11.36 17.09
C GLY A 67 7.43 -12.15 18.34
N TYR A 68 6.11 -12.37 18.53
CA TYR A 68 5.46 -13.15 19.61
C TYR A 68 4.91 -14.51 19.12
N ALA A 69 4.84 -15.54 20.00
CA ALA A 69 4.14 -16.82 19.75
C ALA A 69 3.30 -17.25 20.98
N TYR A 70 2.10 -17.82 20.75
CA TYR A 70 1.08 -18.12 21.78
C TYR A 70 0.74 -19.62 21.86
N PHE A 71 0.53 -20.15 23.08
CA PHE A 71 -0.08 -21.47 23.36
C PHE A 71 -0.93 -21.41 24.65
N GLU A 72 -1.96 -22.24 24.85
CA GLU A 72 -2.87 -22.23 26.03
C GLU A 72 -2.83 -23.55 26.86
N LYS A 73 -3.32 -23.54 28.12
CA LYS A 73 -2.97 -24.48 29.23
C LYS A 73 -4.00 -25.60 29.51
N ALA A 74 -3.53 -26.81 29.92
CA ALA A 74 -4.17 -27.74 30.88
C ALA A 74 -3.09 -28.59 31.63
N PRO A 75 -3.37 -29.21 32.82
CA PRO A 75 -2.36 -29.56 33.84
C PRO A 75 -1.79 -31.00 33.75
N VAL A 76 -0.47 -31.19 33.81
CA VAL A 76 0.16 -32.50 34.06
C VAL A 76 1.44 -32.35 34.91
N ALA A 77 1.77 -33.35 35.73
CA ALA A 77 2.97 -33.40 36.58
C ALA A 77 4.16 -34.04 35.85
N GLY A 78 5.34 -33.39 35.85
CA GLY A 78 6.57 -33.93 35.25
C GLY A 78 7.61 -32.88 34.80
N LYS A 79 8.80 -33.34 34.37
CA LYS A 79 9.89 -32.51 33.82
C LYS A 79 9.84 -32.45 32.29
N LEU A 80 10.09 -31.29 31.67
CA LEU A 80 10.32 -31.13 30.22
C LEU A 80 11.77 -30.94 29.87
N LYS A 81 12.08 -31.28 28.61
CA LYS A 81 13.33 -30.91 27.95
C LYS A 81 13.07 -29.83 26.91
N LEU A 82 13.57 -28.62 27.17
CA LEU A 82 13.69 -27.57 26.17
C LEU A 82 15.02 -27.73 25.44
N VAL A 83 14.98 -27.94 24.12
CA VAL A 83 16.18 -28.08 23.29
C VAL A 83 16.40 -26.81 22.48
N ILE A 84 17.60 -26.23 22.55
CA ILE A 84 17.99 -25.02 21.80
C ILE A 84 19.16 -25.38 20.88
N SER A 85 19.01 -25.15 19.57
CA SER A 85 20.08 -25.38 18.57
C SER A 85 20.61 -24.06 17.99
N ASN A 86 21.94 -23.90 17.97
CA ASN A 86 22.63 -22.77 17.31
C ASN A 86 23.43 -23.27 16.10
N ARG A 87 23.26 -22.71 14.90
CA ARG A 87 24.03 -23.13 13.71
C ARG A 87 25.24 -22.26 13.33
N LYS A 88 25.60 -21.22 14.11
CA LYS A 88 26.80 -20.38 13.85
C LYS A 88 27.96 -20.75 14.80
N ASN A 89 29.17 -20.89 14.26
CA ASN A 89 30.41 -21.06 15.03
C ASN A 89 30.93 -19.71 15.53
N THR A 90 30.46 -19.22 16.68
CA THR A 90 31.09 -18.07 17.36
C THR A 90 31.18 -18.34 18.87
N ASN A 91 32.26 -17.89 19.52
CA ASN A 91 32.57 -18.19 20.93
C ASN A 91 31.69 -17.49 21.97
N ASP A 92 30.73 -16.64 21.57
CA ASP A 92 29.90 -15.80 22.46
C ASP A 92 28.49 -16.37 22.74
N TYR A 93 28.26 -17.67 22.54
CA TYR A 93 26.92 -18.27 22.61
C TYR A 93 26.58 -18.85 23.99
N GLN A 94 25.96 -18.02 24.81
CA GLN A 94 25.27 -18.43 26.02
C GLN A 94 23.89 -17.74 26.05
N VAL A 95 22.84 -18.51 26.36
CA VAL A 95 21.47 -17.99 26.53
C VAL A 95 21.01 -18.22 27.94
N ASP A 96 20.32 -17.23 28.49
CA ASP A 96 19.67 -17.33 29.79
C ASP A 96 18.19 -17.58 29.58
N VAL A 97 17.66 -18.57 30.30
CA VAL A 97 16.24 -18.91 30.33
C VAL A 97 15.69 -18.52 31.69
N PHE A 98 14.73 -17.60 31.70
CA PHE A 98 14.07 -17.10 32.89
C PHE A 98 12.63 -17.61 32.96
N ARG A 99 12.01 -17.54 34.14
CA ARG A 99 10.56 -17.64 34.28
C ARG A 99 9.95 -16.44 33.58
N GLY A 100 8.85 -16.66 32.88
CA GLY A 100 8.18 -15.63 32.11
C GLY A 100 6.71 -15.48 32.49
N SER A 101 6.20 -14.26 32.52
CA SER A 101 4.79 -13.96 32.81
C SER A 101 4.26 -12.82 31.95
N MET A 102 2.93 -12.67 31.88
CA MET A 102 2.26 -11.54 31.22
C MET A 102 1.64 -10.64 32.30
N VAL A 103 2.02 -9.36 32.31
CA VAL A 103 1.44 -8.34 33.20
C VAL A 103 0.90 -7.23 32.31
N ASP A 104 -0.42 -6.99 32.35
CA ASP A 104 -1.11 -5.97 31.53
C ASP A 104 -0.85 -6.09 30.01
N GLY A 105 -0.74 -7.33 29.51
CA GLY A 105 -0.43 -7.61 28.10
C GLY A 105 1.06 -7.51 27.75
N VAL A 106 1.92 -7.12 28.68
CA VAL A 106 3.37 -6.97 28.45
C VAL A 106 4.13 -8.19 28.99
N PRO A 107 4.99 -8.83 28.18
CA PRO A 107 5.89 -9.87 28.66
C PRO A 107 6.84 -9.34 29.74
N THR A 108 6.84 -9.98 30.90
CA THR A 108 7.68 -9.61 32.04
C THR A 108 8.67 -10.74 32.34
N LYS A 109 9.96 -10.38 32.37
CA LYS A 109 11.09 -11.27 32.72
C LYS A 109 11.10 -11.54 34.23
N GLY A 110 11.05 -12.81 34.63
CA GLY A 110 11.11 -13.27 36.01
C GLY A 110 12.48 -13.83 36.40
N ASP A 111 12.52 -14.73 37.38
CA ASP A 111 13.76 -15.33 37.90
C ASP A 111 14.47 -16.21 36.87
N LEU A 112 15.80 -16.22 36.88
CA LEU A 112 16.59 -17.13 36.05
C LEU A 112 16.28 -18.59 36.41
N ILE A 113 15.92 -19.39 35.41
CA ILE A 113 15.73 -20.84 35.52
C ILE A 113 17.08 -21.52 35.31
N GLU A 114 17.70 -21.27 34.16
CA GLU A 114 18.98 -21.89 33.79
C GLU A 114 19.71 -21.04 32.75
N THR A 115 21.04 -21.10 32.78
CA THR A 115 21.90 -20.54 31.73
C THR A 115 22.46 -21.70 30.92
N SER A 116 22.33 -21.62 29.59
CA SER A 116 22.88 -22.65 28.71
C SER A 116 24.39 -22.80 28.89
N SER A 117 24.92 -23.98 28.60
CA SER A 117 26.36 -24.12 28.36
C SER A 117 26.78 -23.31 27.13
N VAL A 118 28.06 -22.94 27.06
CA VAL A 118 28.63 -22.28 25.88
C VAL A 118 28.64 -23.27 24.73
N ALA A 119 27.91 -22.98 23.65
CA ALA A 119 27.77 -23.87 22.51
C ALA A 119 28.49 -23.34 21.26
N ASN A 120 29.49 -24.08 20.77
CA ASN A 120 30.27 -23.74 19.57
C ASN A 120 29.83 -24.62 18.39
N GLY A 121 28.88 -24.10 17.60
CA GLY A 121 28.33 -24.77 16.41
C GLY A 121 26.97 -25.45 16.64
N PRO A 122 26.47 -26.26 15.67
CA PRO A 122 25.19 -26.97 15.72
C PRO A 122 25.17 -27.99 16.85
N THR A 123 24.95 -27.47 18.04
CA THR A 123 24.90 -28.20 19.30
C THR A 123 23.55 -27.95 19.92
N GLU A 124 22.94 -29.03 20.41
CA GLU A 124 21.69 -28.98 21.16
C GLU A 124 22.01 -28.74 22.63
N VAL A 125 21.43 -27.68 23.19
CA VAL A 125 21.46 -27.43 24.63
C VAL A 125 20.12 -27.86 25.21
N THR A 126 20.16 -28.73 26.22
CA THR A 126 18.96 -29.24 26.92
C THR A 126 18.83 -28.56 28.27
N ILE A 127 17.62 -28.06 28.55
CA ILE A 127 17.26 -27.44 29.83
C ILE A 127 16.05 -28.20 30.40
N GLU A 128 16.16 -28.60 31.66
CA GLU A 128 15.09 -29.33 32.37
C GLU A 128 14.13 -28.34 33.01
N LEU A 129 12.88 -28.30 32.56
CA LEU A 129 11.83 -27.45 33.13
C LEU A 129 10.94 -28.30 34.03
N ASP A 130 10.52 -27.77 35.18
CA ASP A 130 9.60 -28.45 36.09
C ASP A 130 8.15 -27.95 35.92
N GLU A 131 7.23 -28.63 36.61
CA GLU A 131 5.79 -28.35 36.64
C GLU A 131 5.39 -26.94 37.14
N THR A 132 6.33 -26.16 37.68
CA THR A 132 6.09 -24.77 38.12
C THR A 132 6.29 -23.75 36.99
N VAL A 133 6.88 -24.17 35.86
CA VAL A 133 7.21 -23.28 34.73
C VAL A 133 6.00 -23.15 33.81
N THR A 134 5.28 -22.04 33.93
CA THR A 134 4.08 -21.72 33.12
C THR A 134 4.38 -20.86 31.89
N GLY A 135 5.64 -20.44 31.74
CA GLY A 135 6.20 -19.68 30.62
C GLY A 135 7.70 -19.50 30.81
N VAL A 136 8.46 -19.41 29.71
CA VAL A 136 9.92 -19.21 29.71
C VAL A 136 10.27 -17.95 28.94
N TYR A 137 11.19 -17.15 29.45
CA TYR A 137 11.69 -15.95 28.79
C TYR A 137 13.17 -16.17 28.43
N ILE A 138 13.52 -16.16 27.15
CA ILE A 138 14.84 -16.51 26.65
C ILE A 138 15.56 -15.24 26.18
N CYS A 139 16.74 -14.96 26.72
CA CYS A 139 17.59 -13.88 26.21
C CYS A 139 19.04 -14.33 26.03
N ARG A 140 19.84 -13.54 25.31
CA ARG A 140 21.30 -13.75 25.32
C ARG A 140 21.83 -13.45 26.73
N HIS A 141 22.84 -14.19 27.16
CA HIS A 141 23.46 -14.06 28.48
C HIS A 141 23.95 -12.64 28.82
N THR A 142 24.13 -11.78 27.81
CA THR A 142 24.57 -10.38 27.95
C THR A 142 23.62 -9.35 27.31
N GLY A 143 22.43 -9.77 26.85
CA GLY A 143 21.45 -8.89 26.20
C GLY A 143 20.32 -8.41 27.12
N ALA A 144 19.90 -7.15 26.97
CA ALA A 144 18.79 -6.57 27.75
C ALA A 144 17.39 -6.95 27.23
N GLU A 145 17.29 -7.44 26.00
CA GLU A 145 16.02 -7.79 25.33
C GLU A 145 15.96 -9.31 25.08
N GLY A 146 14.81 -9.91 25.37
CA GLY A 146 14.55 -11.34 25.18
C GLY A 146 13.11 -11.65 24.79
N VAL A 147 12.83 -12.93 24.55
CA VAL A 147 11.58 -13.44 23.99
C VAL A 147 10.86 -14.30 25.02
N LEU A 148 9.57 -14.02 25.26
CA LEU A 148 8.70 -14.85 26.11
C LEU A 148 8.08 -15.97 25.26
N CYS A 149 8.43 -17.21 25.53
CA CYS A 149 7.82 -18.41 24.97
C CYS A 149 6.88 -19.07 25.99
N LYS A 150 5.65 -19.39 25.60
CA LYS A 150 4.75 -20.21 26.42
C LYS A 150 4.97 -21.69 26.05
N VAL A 151 5.09 -22.55 27.05
CA VAL A 151 5.39 -23.98 26.87
C VAL A 151 4.11 -24.78 26.96
N GLN A 152 3.81 -25.60 25.95
CA GLN A 152 2.65 -26.50 25.93
C GLN A 152 3.10 -27.95 26.19
N PHE A 153 2.48 -28.60 27.15
CA PHE A 153 2.53 -30.04 27.33
C PHE A 153 1.24 -30.62 26.75
N VAL A 154 1.34 -31.66 25.92
CA VAL A 154 0.18 -32.41 25.42
C VAL A 154 -0.06 -33.58 26.37
N GLU A 155 -1.23 -33.61 27.01
CA GLU A 155 -1.69 -34.78 27.74
C GLU A 155 -2.26 -35.80 26.75
N THR A 156 -1.50 -36.85 26.44
CA THR A 156 -2.13 -38.07 25.92
C THR A 156 -2.67 -38.83 27.12
N VAL A 157 -3.91 -38.53 27.54
CA VAL A 157 -4.68 -39.57 28.23
C VAL A 157 -4.82 -40.68 27.18
N PRO A 158 -4.26 -41.89 27.39
CA PRO A 158 -4.49 -42.97 26.45
C PRO A 158 -6.01 -43.16 26.37
N ARG A 159 -6.58 -42.97 25.17
CA ARG A 159 -8.00 -43.26 24.97
C ARG A 159 -8.25 -44.68 25.44
N THR A 160 -9.23 -44.84 26.32
CA THR A 160 -9.80 -46.12 26.71
C THR A 160 -10.61 -46.74 25.58
N PHE A 161 -11.20 -45.91 24.69
CA PHE A 161 -11.84 -46.39 23.47
C PHE A 161 -10.83 -47.07 22.55
N LYS A 162 -11.22 -48.24 22.02
CA LYS A 162 -10.45 -48.99 21.03
C LYS A 162 -11.23 -49.12 19.74
N ASP A 163 -10.56 -48.89 18.62
CA ASP A 163 -11.14 -49.07 17.30
C ASP A 163 -11.65 -50.49 17.11
N PHE A 164 -12.81 -50.64 16.48
CA PHE A 164 -13.35 -51.95 16.13
C PHE A 164 -14.14 -51.91 14.82
N GLU A 165 -14.27 -53.07 14.21
CA GLU A 165 -15.15 -53.30 13.07
C GLU A 165 -15.96 -54.58 13.27
N LEU A 166 -17.19 -54.56 12.77
CA LEU A 166 -18.12 -55.68 12.80
C LEU A 166 -18.69 -55.87 11.40
N ASN A 167 -18.47 -57.06 10.84
CA ASN A 167 -19.05 -57.49 9.58
C ASN A 167 -20.20 -58.45 9.87
N PHE A 168 -21.40 -58.09 9.40
CA PHE A 168 -22.63 -58.85 9.62
C PHE A 168 -23.08 -59.62 8.38
N VAL A 169 -22.35 -59.55 7.27
CA VAL A 169 -22.68 -60.27 6.04
C VAL A 169 -22.73 -61.78 6.31
N GLY A 170 -23.86 -62.42 5.99
CA GLY A 170 -24.03 -63.87 6.09
C GLY A 170 -24.03 -64.45 7.50
N VAL A 171 -24.11 -63.63 8.55
CA VAL A 171 -24.14 -64.14 9.93
C VAL A 171 -25.46 -64.84 10.24
N THR A 172 -25.39 -65.94 10.98
CA THR A 172 -26.55 -66.76 11.42
C THR A 172 -26.88 -66.55 12.90
N SER A 173 -25.97 -65.94 13.66
CA SER A 173 -26.12 -65.59 15.08
C SER A 173 -25.42 -64.27 15.39
N MET A 174 -25.82 -63.61 16.47
CA MET A 174 -25.13 -62.42 16.96
C MET A 174 -23.74 -62.79 17.51
N PRO A 175 -22.76 -61.87 17.51
CA PRO A 175 -21.44 -62.12 18.10
C PRO A 175 -21.55 -62.46 19.59
N GLU A 176 -20.92 -63.56 20.02
CA GLU A 176 -20.89 -63.96 21.44
C GLU A 176 -19.99 -63.05 22.29
N THR A 177 -18.99 -62.42 21.66
CA THR A 177 -18.06 -61.47 22.29
C THR A 177 -18.26 -60.09 21.67
N LEU A 178 -18.47 -59.09 22.52
CA LEU A 178 -18.60 -57.69 22.08
C LEU A 178 -17.23 -57.00 22.06
N PRO A 179 -17.00 -56.04 21.14
CA PRO A 179 -15.84 -55.18 21.20
C PRO A 179 -15.75 -54.39 22.51
N ASP A 180 -14.53 -54.08 22.95
CA ASP A 180 -14.30 -53.22 24.11
C ASP A 180 -15.03 -51.88 23.94
N GLY A 181 -15.81 -51.47 24.94
CA GLY A 181 -16.62 -50.24 24.91
C GLY A 181 -18.04 -50.41 24.34
N VAL A 182 -18.38 -51.56 23.74
CA VAL A 182 -19.75 -51.87 23.33
C VAL A 182 -20.50 -52.57 24.47
N THR A 183 -21.52 -51.91 25.01
CA THR A 183 -22.28 -52.40 26.18
C THR A 183 -23.58 -53.12 25.79
N GLU A 184 -24.09 -52.87 24.59
CA GLU A 184 -25.27 -53.53 24.05
C GLU A 184 -25.10 -53.70 22.53
N LEU A 185 -25.44 -54.89 22.01
CA LEU A 185 -25.51 -55.17 20.59
C LEU A 185 -26.67 -56.14 20.33
N THR A 186 -27.70 -55.67 19.63
CA THR A 186 -28.88 -56.47 19.29
C THR A 186 -29.23 -56.31 17.81
N GLY A 187 -29.84 -57.33 17.24
CA GLY A 187 -30.29 -57.36 15.86
C GLY A 187 -30.81 -58.75 15.50
N SER A 188 -31.46 -58.88 14.36
CA SER A 188 -31.89 -60.16 13.80
C SER A 188 -31.02 -60.52 12.60
N PRO A 189 -30.18 -61.57 12.69
CA PRO A 189 -29.40 -62.10 11.57
C PRO A 189 -30.28 -62.52 10.40
N ARG A 190 -29.81 -62.29 9.17
CA ARG A 190 -30.54 -62.63 7.94
C ARG A 190 -29.93 -63.74 7.10
N GLU A 191 -28.72 -64.20 7.44
CA GLU A 191 -27.96 -65.20 6.67
C GLU A 191 -27.64 -64.77 5.21
N ASP A 192 -27.96 -63.53 4.84
CA ASP A 192 -27.77 -62.93 3.51
C ASP A 192 -26.83 -61.70 3.58
N ASP A 193 -26.55 -61.10 2.42
CA ASP A 193 -25.61 -59.98 2.29
C ASP A 193 -26.12 -58.66 2.92
N HIS A 194 -27.34 -58.64 3.45
CA HIS A 194 -27.94 -57.45 4.07
C HIS A 194 -27.61 -57.33 5.56
N GLY A 195 -27.06 -58.38 6.16
CA GLY A 195 -26.61 -58.40 7.56
C GLY A 195 -27.73 -58.43 8.58
N LEU A 196 -27.82 -57.40 9.43
CA LEU A 196 -28.78 -57.36 10.54
C LEU A 196 -30.02 -56.51 10.20
N ASN A 197 -31.20 -57.02 10.58
CA ASN A 197 -32.41 -56.21 10.75
C ASN A 197 -32.50 -55.71 12.20
N ASN A 198 -33.15 -54.56 12.42
CA ASN A 198 -33.39 -53.98 13.75
C ASN A 198 -32.10 -53.82 14.58
N PHE A 199 -31.00 -53.45 13.92
CA PHE A 199 -29.71 -53.26 14.57
C PHE A 199 -29.78 -52.16 15.62
N LYS A 200 -29.31 -52.46 16.83
CA LYS A 200 -29.05 -51.49 17.88
C LYS A 200 -27.72 -51.80 18.53
N MET A 201 -26.87 -50.80 18.65
CA MET A 201 -25.61 -50.86 19.37
C MET A 201 -25.51 -49.70 20.35
N VAL A 202 -25.05 -49.96 21.57
CA VAL A 202 -24.68 -48.92 22.54
C VAL A 202 -23.18 -48.99 22.76
N VAL A 203 -22.51 -47.87 22.52
CA VAL A 203 -21.05 -47.76 22.60
C VAL A 203 -20.65 -46.58 23.48
N GLU A 204 -19.74 -46.80 24.41
CA GLU A 204 -19.13 -45.77 25.23
C GLU A 204 -17.90 -45.22 24.50
N VAL A 205 -17.83 -43.90 24.39
CA VAL A 205 -16.72 -43.18 23.75
C VAL A 205 -16.17 -42.15 24.73
N ASP A 206 -14.86 -41.92 24.70
CA ASP A 206 -14.16 -40.99 25.60
C ASP A 206 -13.55 -39.79 24.85
N GLY A 207 -14.00 -39.57 23.61
CA GLY A 207 -13.57 -38.49 22.75
C GLY A 207 -14.11 -38.65 21.32
N PRO A 208 -13.51 -37.96 20.34
CA PRO A 208 -14.00 -37.98 18.98
C PRO A 208 -13.90 -39.36 18.33
N VAL A 209 -15.00 -39.80 17.71
CA VAL A 209 -15.05 -41.08 16.98
C VAL A 209 -15.73 -40.93 15.62
N LYS A 210 -15.24 -41.68 14.63
CA LYS A 210 -15.81 -41.81 13.31
C LYS A 210 -16.51 -43.16 13.17
N PHE A 211 -17.78 -43.10 12.79
CA PHE A 211 -18.60 -44.23 12.37
C PHE A 211 -18.51 -44.39 10.86
N THR A 212 -18.33 -45.63 10.41
CA THR A 212 -18.47 -46.05 9.01
C THR A 212 -19.51 -47.17 8.98
N ILE A 213 -20.64 -46.96 8.31
CA ILE A 213 -21.78 -47.88 8.27
C ILE A 213 -21.92 -48.40 6.84
N GLY A 214 -22.03 -49.72 6.68
CA GLY A 214 -22.23 -50.36 5.39
C GLY A 214 -23.57 -49.96 4.77
N GLY A 215 -23.53 -49.47 3.53
CA GLY A 215 -24.74 -49.04 2.82
C GLY A 215 -25.58 -50.22 2.30
N CYS A 216 -26.87 -49.98 2.14
CA CYS A 216 -27.77 -50.90 1.46
C CYS A 216 -28.84 -50.13 0.68
N GLN A 217 -28.77 -50.19 -0.65
CA GLN A 217 -29.71 -49.50 -1.55
C GLN A 217 -31.19 -49.90 -1.36
N PHE A 218 -31.45 -51.03 -0.69
CA PHE A 218 -32.81 -51.49 -0.39
C PHE A 218 -33.31 -51.05 0.99
N SER A 219 -32.47 -50.38 1.79
CA SER A 219 -32.89 -49.84 3.08
C SER A 219 -33.89 -48.72 2.86
N SER A 220 -35.03 -48.79 3.55
CA SER A 220 -36.04 -47.72 3.55
C SER A 220 -35.93 -46.75 4.73
N THR A 221 -34.96 -46.97 5.63
CA THR A 221 -34.74 -46.12 6.80
C THR A 221 -33.27 -45.72 6.94
N PRO A 222 -32.98 -44.49 7.45
CA PRO A 222 -31.63 -44.08 7.77
C PRO A 222 -31.11 -44.81 9.01
N ALA A 223 -29.80 -44.78 9.21
CA ALA A 223 -29.22 -45.06 10.52
C ALA A 223 -29.35 -43.82 11.42
N ILE A 224 -29.58 -44.00 12.72
CA ILE A 224 -29.77 -42.91 13.67
C ILE A 224 -28.75 -43.06 14.80
N ILE A 225 -28.02 -42.00 15.11
CA ILE A 225 -27.12 -41.95 16.26
C ILE A 225 -27.69 -41.03 17.31
N LYS A 226 -27.75 -41.49 18.56
CA LYS A 226 -28.30 -40.76 19.71
C LYS A 226 -27.30 -40.71 20.86
N ASN A 227 -27.40 -39.67 21.69
CA ASN A 227 -26.82 -39.63 23.03
C ASN A 227 -27.95 -39.37 24.03
N GLY A 228 -28.30 -40.39 24.82
CA GLY A 228 -29.56 -40.41 25.56
C GLY A 228 -30.79 -40.36 24.62
N GLU A 229 -31.73 -39.44 24.89
CA GLU A 229 -32.90 -39.22 24.02
C GLU A 229 -32.61 -38.30 22.82
N ALA A 230 -31.50 -37.56 22.84
CA ALA A 230 -31.16 -36.61 21.79
C ALA A 230 -30.65 -37.32 20.53
N VAL A 231 -31.27 -37.03 19.39
CA VAL A 231 -30.78 -37.45 18.08
C VAL A 231 -29.62 -36.54 17.67
N LEU A 232 -28.44 -37.13 17.48
CA LEU A 232 -27.24 -36.43 17.03
C LEU A 232 -27.07 -36.46 15.51
N ALA A 233 -27.53 -37.54 14.86
CA ALA A 233 -27.45 -37.68 13.41
C ALA A 233 -28.51 -38.63 12.84
N GLU A 234 -28.95 -38.34 11.63
CA GLU A 234 -29.67 -39.25 10.72
C GLU A 234 -28.81 -39.46 9.47
N ILE A 235 -28.36 -40.68 9.25
CA ILE A 235 -27.36 -41.03 8.25
C ILE A 235 -28.04 -41.81 7.12
N ASP A 236 -27.98 -41.26 5.90
CA ASP A 236 -28.45 -41.94 4.70
C ASP A 236 -27.53 -43.12 4.36
N VAL A 237 -28.06 -44.33 4.53
CA VAL A 237 -27.37 -45.59 4.22
C VAL A 237 -27.82 -46.20 2.90
N ALA A 238 -28.82 -45.61 2.21
CA ALA A 238 -29.33 -46.14 0.95
C ALA A 238 -28.55 -45.60 -0.25
N THR A 239 -28.34 -44.28 -0.30
CA THR A 239 -27.69 -43.58 -1.43
C THR A 239 -26.25 -44.03 -1.69
N PRO A 240 -25.41 -44.34 -0.68
CA PRO A 240 -24.06 -44.87 -0.92
C PRO A 240 -24.00 -46.20 -1.68
N GLY A 241 -25.14 -46.90 -1.84
CA GLY A 241 -25.22 -48.18 -2.53
C GLY A 241 -24.86 -49.38 -1.65
N CYS A 242 -24.90 -50.59 -2.22
CA CYS A 242 -24.64 -51.81 -1.46
C CYS A 242 -23.19 -51.88 -0.93
N TYR A 243 -23.02 -52.25 0.33
CA TYR A 243 -21.73 -52.45 0.99
C TYR A 243 -20.77 -53.38 0.25
N HIS A 244 -21.27 -54.49 -0.31
CA HIS A 244 -20.45 -55.41 -1.10
C HIS A 244 -19.95 -54.82 -2.45
N LYS A 245 -20.42 -53.62 -2.82
CA LYS A 245 -19.91 -52.82 -3.94
C LYS A 245 -19.08 -51.61 -3.47
N GLY A 246 -18.68 -51.59 -2.20
CA GLY A 246 -17.93 -50.50 -1.58
C GLY A 246 -18.79 -49.36 -1.02
N GLY A 247 -20.12 -49.49 -1.02
CA GLY A 247 -21.02 -48.46 -0.51
C GLY A 247 -20.96 -48.33 1.02
N VAL A 248 -20.53 -47.18 1.52
CA VAL A 248 -20.49 -46.87 2.96
C VAL A 248 -20.95 -45.44 3.23
N ALA A 249 -21.59 -45.23 4.37
CA ALA A 249 -21.89 -43.91 4.92
C ALA A 249 -20.98 -43.63 6.12
N THR A 250 -20.55 -42.39 6.32
CA THR A 250 -19.71 -42.02 7.47
C THR A 250 -20.29 -40.87 8.26
N TRP A 251 -20.07 -40.86 9.57
CA TRP A 251 -20.41 -39.76 10.46
C TRP A 251 -19.44 -39.68 11.63
N THR A 252 -19.16 -38.49 12.15
CA THR A 252 -18.20 -38.28 13.25
C THR A 252 -18.90 -37.67 14.46
N TYR A 253 -18.73 -38.28 15.62
CA TYR A 253 -18.99 -37.64 16.91
C TYR A 253 -17.79 -36.74 17.22
N ASN A 254 -17.88 -35.46 16.89
CA ASN A 254 -16.76 -34.53 17.00
C ASN A 254 -16.81 -33.76 18.33
N SER A 255 -16.61 -34.47 19.45
CA SER A 255 -16.63 -33.88 20.79
C SER A 255 -15.57 -34.52 21.66
N MET A 256 -14.92 -33.69 22.48
CA MET A 256 -13.96 -34.13 23.50
C MET A 256 -14.64 -34.70 24.75
N GLU A 257 -15.96 -34.52 24.89
CA GLU A 257 -16.71 -35.00 26.04
C GLU A 257 -17.08 -36.48 25.88
N PRO A 258 -16.79 -37.34 26.88
CA PRO A 258 -17.24 -38.72 26.89
C PRO A 258 -18.74 -38.84 26.71
N ALA A 259 -19.18 -39.86 25.97
CA ALA A 259 -20.59 -40.09 25.69
C ALA A 259 -20.94 -41.57 25.58
N THR A 260 -22.22 -41.87 25.81
CA THR A 260 -22.80 -43.19 25.53
C THR A 260 -23.67 -43.07 24.29
N LEU A 261 -23.14 -43.49 23.15
CA LEU A 261 -23.79 -43.36 21.86
C LEU A 261 -24.65 -44.59 21.56
N THR A 262 -25.92 -44.38 21.27
CA THR A 262 -26.83 -45.42 20.77
C THR A 262 -26.95 -45.30 19.26
N VAL A 263 -26.46 -46.32 18.54
CA VAL A 263 -26.58 -46.45 17.09
C VAL A 263 -27.76 -47.37 16.78
N ILE A 264 -28.74 -46.84 16.07
CA ILE A 264 -29.84 -47.60 15.49
C ILE A 264 -29.55 -47.73 14.00
N GLY A 265 -29.37 -48.95 13.52
CA GLY A 265 -29.05 -49.18 12.12
C GLY A 265 -30.25 -48.91 11.22
N GLY A 266 -29.99 -48.71 9.93
CA GLY A 266 -31.05 -48.74 8.93
C GLY A 266 -31.71 -50.12 8.86
N GLN A 267 -32.74 -50.25 8.02
CA GLN A 267 -33.49 -51.51 7.82
C GLN A 267 -32.55 -52.69 7.59
N TYR A 268 -31.40 -52.45 6.92
CA TYR A 268 -30.33 -53.41 6.67
C TYR A 268 -28.98 -52.81 7.08
N THR A 269 -28.27 -53.51 7.97
CA THR A 269 -26.93 -53.09 8.44
C THR A 269 -25.93 -54.22 8.23
N PRO A 270 -25.19 -54.23 7.09
CA PRO A 270 -24.22 -55.28 6.76
C PRO A 270 -22.85 -55.09 7.43
N TYR A 271 -22.50 -53.88 7.82
CA TYR A 271 -21.18 -53.56 8.38
C TYR A 271 -21.24 -52.31 9.27
N ILE A 272 -20.40 -52.28 10.30
CA ILE A 272 -20.11 -51.05 11.05
C ILE A 272 -18.64 -51.05 11.51
N LYS A 273 -17.98 -49.92 11.38
CA LYS A 273 -16.66 -49.64 11.96
C LYS A 273 -16.75 -48.37 12.78
N VAL A 274 -16.15 -48.41 13.97
CA VAL A 274 -16.02 -47.23 14.83
C VAL A 274 -14.55 -47.09 15.16
N GLU A 275 -13.98 -45.97 14.75
CA GLU A 275 -12.57 -45.66 14.94
C GLU A 275 -12.46 -44.31 15.62
N ALA A 276 -11.63 -44.21 16.63
CA ALA A 276 -11.50 -42.95 17.31
C ALA A 276 -10.56 -42.04 16.50
N CYS A 277 -11.00 -40.80 16.30
CA CYS A 277 -10.39 -39.85 15.38
C CYS A 277 -9.87 -38.62 16.14
N GLU A 278 -9.25 -37.70 15.42
CA GLU A 278 -8.86 -36.41 15.97
C GLU A 278 -10.08 -35.49 16.09
N TYR A 279 -10.04 -34.58 17.07
CA TYR A 279 -11.01 -33.49 17.18
C TYR A 279 -10.79 -32.49 16.06
N VAL A 280 -11.86 -32.13 15.36
CA VAL A 280 -11.83 -31.11 14.32
C VAL A 280 -12.43 -29.83 14.89
N ALA A 281 -11.60 -28.82 15.16
CA ALA A 281 -12.10 -27.56 15.69
C ALA A 281 -12.96 -26.80 14.65
N ASN A 282 -13.99 -26.09 15.12
CA ASN A 282 -14.67 -25.10 14.30
C ASN A 282 -13.71 -24.00 13.89
N VAL A 283 -13.93 -23.47 12.70
CA VAL A 283 -13.23 -22.31 12.16
C VAL A 283 -14.04 -21.05 12.40
N ILE A 284 -13.35 -19.93 12.62
CA ILE A 284 -13.96 -18.66 12.99
C ILE A 284 -14.01 -17.72 11.78
N ILE A 285 -15.20 -17.22 11.47
CA ILE A 285 -15.38 -16.12 10.52
C ILE A 285 -15.52 -14.81 11.30
N THR A 286 -14.62 -13.86 11.05
CA THR A 286 -14.64 -12.53 11.69
C THR A 286 -15.02 -11.46 10.67
N TYR A 287 -16.11 -10.73 10.93
CA TYR A 287 -16.64 -9.72 10.00
C TYR A 287 -16.24 -8.31 10.40
N PHE A 288 -15.84 -7.51 9.42
CA PHE A 288 -15.50 -6.10 9.56
C PHE A 288 -16.29 -5.26 8.55
N ASP A 289 -16.74 -4.08 8.97
CA ASP A 289 -17.36 -3.10 8.07
C ASP A 289 -16.31 -2.46 7.13
N GLN A 290 -16.76 -1.62 6.20
CA GLN A 290 -15.91 -0.92 5.23
C GLN A 290 -14.89 0.03 5.88
N ASN A 291 -15.10 0.41 7.15
CA ASN A 291 -14.23 1.29 7.91
C ASN A 291 -13.25 0.50 8.81
N GLY A 292 -13.30 -0.84 8.77
CA GLY A 292 -12.47 -1.71 9.61
C GLY A 292 -12.98 -1.93 11.03
N ASN A 293 -14.24 -1.57 11.34
CA ASN A 293 -14.83 -1.88 12.64
C ASN A 293 -15.36 -3.31 12.65
N LYS A 294 -15.08 -4.05 13.73
CA LYS A 294 -15.58 -5.42 13.91
C LYS A 294 -17.10 -5.41 14.09
N LEU A 295 -17.81 -6.12 13.22
CA LEU A 295 -19.25 -6.34 13.29
C LEU A 295 -19.59 -7.53 14.20
N GLY A 296 -18.79 -8.59 14.13
CA GLY A 296 -18.89 -9.75 15.01
C GLY A 296 -18.23 -11.00 14.43
N GLU A 297 -18.45 -12.14 15.08
CA GLU A 297 -17.87 -13.43 14.73
C GLU A 297 -18.94 -14.53 14.65
N GLU A 298 -18.60 -15.62 13.96
CA GLU A 298 -19.30 -16.89 14.02
C GLU A 298 -18.32 -18.06 13.91
N ALA A 299 -18.66 -19.18 14.56
CA ALA A 299 -17.91 -20.43 14.49
C ALA A 299 -18.69 -21.41 13.62
N VAL A 300 -18.03 -21.99 12.62
CA VAL A 300 -18.62 -22.96 11.68
C VAL A 300 -17.75 -24.21 11.60
N GLU A 301 -18.33 -25.35 11.27
CA GLU A 301 -17.55 -26.57 11.01
C GLU A 301 -16.72 -26.39 9.74
N PRO A 302 -15.48 -26.91 9.66
CA PRO A 302 -14.70 -26.89 8.42
C PRO A 302 -15.47 -27.49 7.25
N GLY A 303 -15.35 -26.89 6.07
CA GLY A 303 -16.09 -27.27 4.87
C GLY A 303 -17.50 -26.67 4.80
N THR A 304 -17.96 -25.95 5.83
CA THR A 304 -19.27 -25.27 5.80
C THR A 304 -19.32 -24.27 4.64
N ALA A 305 -20.37 -24.37 3.82
CA ALA A 305 -20.63 -23.42 2.75
C ALA A 305 -20.93 -22.03 3.34
N PHE A 306 -20.16 -21.04 2.90
CA PHE A 306 -20.27 -19.67 3.36
C PHE A 306 -21.64 -19.09 3.05
N VAL A 307 -22.32 -18.59 4.08
CA VAL A 307 -23.53 -17.77 3.96
C VAL A 307 -23.27 -16.50 4.77
N PRO A 308 -23.29 -15.30 4.15
CA PRO A 308 -22.95 -14.08 4.87
C PRO A 308 -23.91 -13.84 6.04
N LYS A 309 -23.39 -13.87 7.27
CA LYS A 309 -24.17 -13.53 8.47
C LYS A 309 -24.65 -12.07 8.46
N TYR A 310 -23.87 -11.18 7.86
CA TYR A 310 -24.17 -9.77 7.72
C TYR A 310 -24.40 -9.41 6.25
N THR A 311 -25.39 -8.56 6.03
CA THR A 311 -25.77 -8.02 4.72
C THR A 311 -25.44 -6.53 4.64
N VAL A 312 -25.65 -5.93 3.48
CA VAL A 312 -25.51 -4.48 3.29
C VAL A 312 -26.33 -3.65 4.29
N ALA A 313 -27.47 -4.18 4.77
CA ALA A 313 -28.31 -3.52 5.76
C ALA A 313 -27.68 -3.43 7.16
N ASN A 314 -26.61 -4.20 7.41
CA ASN A 314 -25.87 -4.21 8.67
C ASN A 314 -24.65 -3.28 8.65
N LEU A 315 -24.27 -2.76 7.49
CA LEU A 315 -23.13 -1.86 7.34
C LEU A 315 -23.51 -0.42 7.72
N PRO A 316 -22.53 0.42 8.12
CA PRO A 316 -22.71 1.87 8.11
C PRO A 316 -23.25 2.35 6.76
N ALA A 317 -24.03 3.42 6.77
CA ALA A 317 -24.66 3.97 5.58
C ALA A 317 -23.65 4.12 4.44
N ILE A 318 -23.90 3.43 3.33
CA ILE A 318 -23.11 3.56 2.12
C ILE A 318 -23.47 4.90 1.49
N ALA A 319 -22.46 5.72 1.23
CA ALA A 319 -22.65 7.05 0.67
C ALA A 319 -23.27 6.97 -0.72
N ASP A 320 -24.05 7.98 -1.09
CA ASP A 320 -24.59 8.13 -2.43
C ASP A 320 -23.46 8.09 -3.46
N GLY A 321 -23.61 7.26 -4.50
CA GLY A 321 -22.57 7.04 -5.51
C GLY A 321 -21.52 5.99 -5.12
N GLN A 322 -21.73 5.23 -4.05
CA GLN A 322 -20.92 4.04 -3.73
C GLN A 322 -21.75 2.76 -3.77
N ALA A 323 -21.09 1.62 -3.99
CA ALA A 323 -21.71 0.30 -4.05
C ALA A 323 -20.96 -0.71 -3.18
N PHE A 324 -21.71 -1.57 -2.51
CA PHE A 324 -21.17 -2.74 -1.80
C PHE A 324 -20.74 -3.79 -2.82
N ARG A 325 -19.46 -4.17 -2.78
CA ARG A 325 -18.84 -5.12 -3.69
C ARG A 325 -18.77 -6.54 -3.14
N GLY A 326 -19.17 -6.76 -1.89
CA GLY A 326 -19.15 -8.08 -1.25
C GLY A 326 -18.15 -8.17 -0.08
N TRP A 327 -17.90 -9.41 0.35
CA TRP A 327 -17.02 -9.75 1.46
C TRP A 327 -15.67 -10.23 0.95
N PHE A 328 -14.60 -9.59 1.39
CA PHE A 328 -13.24 -9.87 0.95
C PHE A 328 -12.38 -10.34 2.11
N ASN A 329 -11.55 -11.34 1.86
CA ASN A 329 -10.58 -11.79 2.84
C ASN A 329 -9.35 -10.87 2.91
N ASN A 330 -8.41 -11.15 3.83
CA ASN A 330 -7.19 -10.35 3.99
C ASN A 330 -6.27 -10.34 2.76
N SER A 331 -6.39 -11.34 1.88
CA SER A 331 -5.62 -11.42 0.64
C SER A 331 -6.29 -10.65 -0.51
N GLY A 332 -7.40 -9.93 -0.24
CA GLY A 332 -8.16 -9.21 -1.26
C GLY A 332 -9.00 -10.12 -2.16
N VAL A 333 -9.20 -11.38 -1.78
CA VAL A 333 -10.03 -12.33 -2.53
C VAL A 333 -11.47 -12.23 -2.03
N LYS A 334 -12.41 -12.08 -2.97
CA LYS A 334 -13.85 -12.07 -2.71
C LYS A 334 -14.33 -13.47 -2.34
N ILE A 335 -15.02 -13.59 -1.22
CA ILE A 335 -15.62 -14.85 -0.77
C ILE A 335 -17.11 -14.83 -1.12
N THR A 336 -17.51 -15.67 -2.07
CA THR A 336 -18.88 -15.76 -2.56
C THR A 336 -19.69 -16.75 -1.74
N GLU A 337 -21.00 -16.53 -1.65
CA GLU A 337 -21.93 -17.45 -0.99
C GLU A 337 -21.79 -18.85 -1.61
N GLY A 338 -21.72 -19.88 -0.76
CA GLY A 338 -21.45 -21.26 -1.14
C GLY A 338 -19.99 -21.70 -1.01
N THR A 339 -19.02 -20.78 -0.87
CA THR A 339 -17.59 -21.11 -0.72
C THR A 339 -17.34 -21.89 0.58
N ALA A 340 -16.67 -23.04 0.53
CA ALA A 340 -16.32 -23.80 1.73
C ALA A 340 -15.33 -23.03 2.61
N ILE A 341 -15.59 -22.98 3.92
CA ILE A 341 -14.71 -22.34 4.91
C ILE A 341 -13.97 -23.43 5.67
N ASP A 342 -12.66 -23.56 5.40
CA ASP A 342 -11.80 -24.60 6.00
C ASP A 342 -10.78 -24.05 7.01
N ALA A 343 -10.72 -22.72 7.18
CA ALA A 343 -9.81 -22.05 8.09
C ALA A 343 -10.41 -20.75 8.62
N ASP A 344 -9.86 -20.25 9.73
CA ASP A 344 -10.22 -18.94 10.29
C ASP A 344 -10.11 -17.85 9.22
N THR A 345 -11.21 -17.15 8.99
CA THR A 345 -11.36 -16.22 7.88
C THR A 345 -11.80 -14.86 8.39
N LYS A 346 -10.95 -13.85 8.17
CA LYS A 346 -11.33 -12.45 8.36
C LYS A 346 -11.96 -11.94 7.07
N LEU A 347 -13.19 -11.44 7.14
CA LEU A 347 -13.94 -10.85 6.04
C LEU A 347 -14.18 -9.37 6.28
N THR A 348 -13.87 -8.55 5.28
CA THR A 348 -14.10 -7.11 5.29
C THR A 348 -15.09 -6.75 4.18
N ALA A 349 -16.08 -5.93 4.50
CA ALA A 349 -16.99 -5.37 3.49
C ALA A 349 -16.22 -4.41 2.57
N LYS A 350 -16.25 -4.65 1.26
CA LYS A 350 -15.67 -3.74 0.28
C LYS A 350 -16.76 -2.83 -0.27
N VAL A 351 -16.50 -1.53 -0.27
CA VAL A 351 -17.38 -0.50 -0.85
C VAL A 351 -16.51 0.37 -1.74
N THR A 352 -16.91 0.57 -3.00
CA THR A 352 -16.18 1.42 -3.95
C THR A 352 -17.14 2.42 -4.60
N ALA A 353 -16.58 3.46 -5.21
CA ALA A 353 -17.38 4.37 -6.04
C ALA A 353 -18.06 3.59 -7.19
N ILE A 354 -19.26 4.04 -7.54
CA ILE A 354 -19.97 3.60 -8.74
C ILE A 354 -19.33 4.30 -9.93
N GLU A 355 -18.93 3.51 -10.91
CA GLU A 355 -18.26 4.01 -12.10
C GLU A 355 -19.25 4.70 -13.03
N LYS A 356 -18.81 5.78 -13.68
CA LYS A 356 -19.64 6.55 -14.61
C LYS A 356 -18.82 6.99 -15.80
N ALA A 357 -19.36 6.78 -17.00
CA ALA A 357 -18.76 7.26 -18.24
C ALA A 357 -19.04 8.76 -18.44
N GLU A 358 -18.46 9.60 -17.59
CA GLU A 358 -18.63 11.06 -17.60
C GLU A 358 -17.31 11.75 -17.97
N THR A 359 -17.39 12.90 -18.64
CA THR A 359 -16.21 13.73 -18.95
C THR A 359 -15.39 14.02 -17.69
N GLY A 360 -14.08 13.85 -17.78
CA GLY A 360 -13.11 13.98 -16.68
C GLY A 360 -12.79 12.67 -15.96
N THR A 361 -13.56 11.59 -16.17
CA THR A 361 -13.35 10.29 -15.49
C THR A 361 -12.37 9.37 -16.22
N ASN A 362 -11.51 8.68 -15.47
CA ASN A 362 -10.64 7.63 -15.98
C ASN A 362 -10.82 6.33 -15.20
N TYR A 363 -10.68 5.20 -15.89
CA TYR A 363 -10.73 3.87 -15.28
C TYR A 363 -9.65 2.97 -15.89
N ASP A 364 -8.92 2.25 -15.05
CA ASP A 364 -7.89 1.29 -15.44
C ASP A 364 -8.24 -0.11 -14.93
N TYR A 365 -8.71 -0.98 -15.84
CA TYR A 365 -9.09 -2.35 -15.54
C TYR A 365 -7.90 -3.28 -15.77
N ASP A 366 -7.25 -3.70 -14.68
CA ASP A 366 -6.22 -4.74 -14.72
C ASP A 366 -6.84 -6.14 -14.77
N LEU A 367 -6.98 -6.65 -15.98
CA LEU A 367 -7.54 -7.98 -16.24
C LEU A 367 -6.54 -9.11 -15.93
N THR A 368 -5.27 -8.81 -15.62
CA THR A 368 -4.31 -9.83 -15.15
C THR A 368 -4.48 -10.17 -13.67
N SER A 369 -5.13 -9.29 -12.91
CA SER A 369 -5.38 -9.48 -11.50
C SER A 369 -6.44 -10.55 -11.26
N ASN A 370 -6.09 -11.57 -10.46
CA ASN A 370 -7.03 -12.60 -9.98
C ASN A 370 -8.00 -12.09 -8.89
N THR A 371 -7.88 -10.82 -8.51
CA THR A 371 -8.74 -10.12 -7.53
C THR A 371 -9.57 -9.01 -8.19
N TRP A 372 -9.54 -8.94 -9.52
CA TRP A 372 -10.44 -8.11 -10.30
C TRP A 372 -11.70 -8.91 -10.65
N TYR A 373 -12.87 -8.35 -10.34
CA TYR A 373 -14.16 -9.02 -10.49
C TYR A 373 -15.07 -8.16 -11.35
N GLN A 374 -15.44 -8.65 -12.52
CA GLN A 374 -16.22 -7.87 -13.49
C GLN A 374 -17.54 -7.34 -12.90
N GLU A 375 -18.22 -8.10 -12.04
CA GLU A 375 -19.48 -7.68 -11.42
C GLU A 375 -19.32 -6.51 -10.43
N ASP A 376 -18.09 -6.12 -10.10
CA ASP A 376 -17.78 -4.95 -9.27
C ASP A 376 -17.55 -3.67 -10.10
N HIS A 377 -17.71 -3.75 -11.42
CA HIS A 377 -17.50 -2.65 -12.38
C HIS A 377 -18.76 -2.39 -13.21
N GLU A 378 -19.12 -1.11 -13.38
CA GLU A 378 -20.35 -0.72 -14.09
C GLU A 378 -20.13 -0.50 -15.58
N LEU A 379 -18.92 -0.08 -15.97
CA LEU A 379 -18.69 0.38 -17.35
C LEU A 379 -18.14 -0.71 -18.26
N ILE A 380 -17.69 -1.85 -17.73
CA ILE A 380 -17.03 -2.89 -18.52
C ILE A 380 -17.70 -4.25 -18.35
N THR A 381 -17.87 -4.96 -19.46
CA THR A 381 -18.33 -6.35 -19.49
C THR A 381 -17.51 -7.12 -20.50
N VAL A 382 -16.86 -8.19 -20.07
CA VAL A 382 -16.06 -9.09 -20.90
C VAL A 382 -16.86 -10.35 -21.17
N ASP A 383 -17.08 -10.66 -22.44
CA ASP A 383 -17.53 -11.97 -22.88
C ASP A 383 -16.31 -12.89 -22.97
N GLY A 384 -16.05 -13.61 -21.88
CA GLY A 384 -14.83 -14.38 -21.70
C GLY A 384 -14.68 -14.92 -20.28
N SER A 385 -13.48 -15.37 -19.94
CA SER A 385 -13.15 -15.82 -18.59
C SER A 385 -11.72 -15.45 -18.22
N TYR A 386 -11.48 -15.20 -16.93
CA TYR A 386 -10.14 -15.06 -16.39
C TYR A 386 -9.34 -16.35 -16.63
N TYR A 387 -8.09 -16.20 -17.08
CA TYR A 387 -7.21 -17.34 -17.32
C TYR A 387 -6.09 -17.40 -16.28
N ASN A 388 -5.16 -16.44 -16.31
CA ASN A 388 -4.02 -16.33 -15.38
C ASN A 388 -3.32 -14.97 -15.57
N THR A 389 -1.99 -14.93 -15.46
CA THR A 389 -1.16 -13.74 -15.73
C THR A 389 -1.28 -13.19 -17.16
N HIS A 390 -1.81 -13.96 -18.12
CA HIS A 390 -2.16 -13.48 -19.47
C HIS A 390 -3.51 -12.74 -19.52
N GLY A 391 -4.17 -12.59 -18.37
CA GLY A 391 -5.43 -11.89 -18.21
C GLY A 391 -6.66 -12.70 -18.61
N TRP A 392 -7.61 -12.04 -19.26
CA TRP A 392 -8.88 -12.66 -19.68
C TRP A 392 -8.78 -13.18 -21.11
N LEU A 393 -9.32 -14.39 -21.33
CA LEU A 393 -9.57 -14.91 -22.67
C LEU A 393 -10.92 -14.37 -23.16
N ALA A 394 -10.88 -13.27 -23.92
CA ALA A 394 -12.05 -12.49 -24.33
C ALA A 394 -12.43 -12.74 -25.79
N SER A 395 -13.71 -13.00 -26.05
CA SER A 395 -14.31 -12.97 -27.39
C SER A 395 -14.84 -11.58 -27.74
N SER A 396 -15.38 -10.86 -26.75
CA SER A 396 -15.70 -9.45 -26.89
C SER A 396 -15.61 -8.69 -25.57
N ILE A 397 -15.44 -7.37 -25.63
CA ILE A 397 -15.46 -6.46 -24.48
C ILE A 397 -16.43 -5.32 -24.79
N LYS A 398 -17.41 -5.11 -23.91
CA LYS A 398 -18.27 -3.92 -23.90
C LYS A 398 -17.73 -2.91 -22.92
N LEU A 399 -17.66 -1.64 -23.34
CA LEU A 399 -17.13 -0.54 -22.57
C LEU A 399 -17.99 0.71 -22.75
N ASP A 400 -18.57 1.21 -21.67
CA ASP A 400 -19.31 2.48 -21.68
C ASP A 400 -18.34 3.67 -21.67
N VAL A 401 -18.57 4.62 -22.57
CA VAL A 401 -17.72 5.80 -22.77
C VAL A 401 -18.57 7.07 -22.91
N SER A 402 -17.97 8.20 -22.53
CA SER A 402 -18.55 9.52 -22.74
C SER A 402 -18.49 9.93 -24.23
N ALA A 403 -18.93 11.15 -24.54
CA ALA A 403 -18.92 11.67 -25.91
C ALA A 403 -17.52 11.67 -26.56
N LYS A 404 -16.46 11.87 -25.77
CA LYS A 404 -15.07 11.76 -26.21
C LYS A 404 -14.29 10.86 -25.25
N ALA A 405 -13.60 9.88 -25.81
CA ALA A 405 -12.78 8.98 -25.01
C ALA A 405 -11.49 8.56 -25.70
N VAL A 406 -10.45 8.34 -24.92
CA VAL A 406 -9.24 7.64 -25.35
C VAL A 406 -9.24 6.28 -24.66
N VAL A 407 -9.24 5.22 -25.45
CA VAL A 407 -9.26 3.84 -24.95
C VAL A 407 -7.93 3.19 -25.28
N MET A 408 -7.36 2.53 -24.28
CA MET A 408 -6.13 1.76 -24.37
C MET A 408 -6.44 0.31 -24.01
N VAL A 409 -6.02 -0.62 -24.87
CA VAL A 409 -6.18 -2.05 -24.66
C VAL A 409 -4.79 -2.66 -24.56
N ARG A 410 -4.47 -3.21 -23.39
CA ARG A 410 -3.22 -3.93 -23.14
C ARG A 410 -3.43 -5.37 -23.56
N ASN A 411 -2.77 -5.78 -24.65
CA ASN A 411 -2.91 -7.13 -25.20
C ASN A 411 -1.74 -8.01 -24.80
N CYS A 412 -1.99 -9.32 -24.75
CA CYS A 412 -0.94 -10.31 -24.53
C CYS A 412 -0.21 -10.65 -25.84
N GLN A 413 1.11 -10.91 -25.75
CA GLN A 413 1.89 -11.35 -26.92
C GLN A 413 1.49 -12.75 -27.45
N PHE A 414 0.79 -13.54 -26.62
CA PHE A 414 0.34 -14.90 -26.94
C PHE A 414 -1.04 -14.95 -27.62
N THR A 415 -1.67 -13.80 -27.86
CA THR A 415 -2.86 -13.72 -28.71
C THR A 415 -2.52 -14.09 -30.15
N ASP A 416 -3.35 -14.91 -30.79
CA ASP A 416 -3.20 -15.24 -32.20
C ASP A 416 -3.30 -13.99 -33.09
N GLU A 417 -2.62 -14.00 -34.24
CA GLU A 417 -2.62 -12.86 -35.17
C GLU A 417 -4.03 -12.64 -35.74
N GLN A 418 -4.64 -11.53 -35.35
CA GLN A 418 -5.98 -11.14 -35.77
C GLN A 418 -6.22 -9.64 -35.56
N THR A 419 -7.18 -9.11 -36.32
CA THR A 419 -7.62 -7.71 -36.20
C THR A 419 -8.88 -7.64 -35.35
N ALA A 420 -8.84 -6.90 -34.24
CA ALA A 420 -10.00 -6.57 -33.45
C ALA A 420 -10.77 -5.41 -34.10
N GLU A 421 -12.11 -5.47 -34.07
CA GLU A 421 -12.98 -4.38 -34.52
C GLU A 421 -13.68 -3.74 -33.32
N VAL A 422 -13.76 -2.41 -33.30
CA VAL A 422 -14.49 -1.65 -32.28
C VAL A 422 -15.73 -1.04 -32.92
N LYS A 423 -16.91 -1.36 -32.37
CA LYS A 423 -18.20 -0.86 -32.85
C LYS A 423 -18.92 -0.05 -31.78
N ASP A 424 -19.62 1.01 -32.18
CA ASP A 424 -20.57 1.69 -31.29
C ASP A 424 -21.87 0.86 -31.11
N ILE A 425 -22.79 1.34 -30.26
CA ILE A 425 -24.05 0.65 -29.99
C ILE A 425 -24.97 0.54 -31.23
N LYS A 426 -24.72 1.35 -32.27
CA LYS A 426 -25.44 1.33 -33.55
C LYS A 426 -24.83 0.35 -34.55
N GLY A 427 -23.70 -0.28 -34.21
CA GLY A 427 -22.96 -1.20 -35.07
C GLY A 427 -21.97 -0.53 -36.02
N THR A 428 -21.73 0.78 -35.88
CA THR A 428 -20.76 1.53 -36.67
C THR A 428 -19.35 1.17 -36.22
N ILE A 429 -18.48 0.77 -37.14
CA ILE A 429 -17.06 0.56 -36.83
C ILE A 429 -16.41 1.92 -36.60
N VAL A 430 -15.86 2.13 -35.41
CA VAL A 430 -15.20 3.38 -35.00
C VAL A 430 -13.68 3.26 -34.94
N ALA A 431 -13.16 2.04 -34.74
CA ALA A 431 -11.73 1.75 -34.75
C ALA A 431 -11.46 0.28 -35.08
N SER A 432 -10.21 -0.03 -35.43
CA SER A 432 -9.69 -1.41 -35.49
C SER A 432 -8.21 -1.41 -35.12
N PHE A 433 -7.72 -2.52 -34.56
CA PHE A 433 -6.32 -2.67 -34.17
C PHE A 433 -5.87 -4.14 -34.24
N GLN A 434 -4.56 -4.37 -34.32
CA GLN A 434 -4.00 -5.73 -34.21
C GLN A 434 -4.05 -6.20 -32.76
N ALA A 435 -4.71 -7.32 -32.50
CA ALA A 435 -4.83 -7.88 -31.16
C ALA A 435 -3.52 -8.53 -30.69
N ARG A 436 -2.71 -9.04 -31.62
CA ARG A 436 -1.38 -9.56 -31.32
C ARG A 436 -0.36 -8.42 -31.24
N VAL A 437 0.45 -8.44 -30.19
CA VAL A 437 1.52 -7.46 -29.94
C VAL A 437 2.88 -8.15 -29.86
N GLU A 438 3.95 -7.41 -30.12
CA GLU A 438 5.32 -7.94 -30.08
C GLU A 438 5.87 -8.09 -28.65
N ALA A 439 5.56 -7.12 -27.78
CA ALA A 439 5.92 -7.14 -26.37
C ALA A 439 4.69 -7.44 -25.52
N ASP A 440 4.86 -8.33 -24.54
CA ASP A 440 3.77 -8.71 -23.64
C ASP A 440 3.22 -7.49 -22.88
N GLY A 441 1.90 -7.33 -22.87
CA GLY A 441 1.24 -6.12 -22.35
C GLY A 441 1.30 -4.91 -23.28
N GLY A 442 1.71 -5.09 -24.54
CA GLY A 442 1.71 -4.05 -25.57
C GLY A 442 0.34 -3.39 -25.71
N VAL A 443 0.35 -2.07 -25.92
CA VAL A 443 -0.85 -1.24 -25.89
C VAL A 443 -1.33 -0.92 -27.30
N ALA A 444 -2.57 -1.29 -27.62
CA ALA A 444 -3.30 -0.70 -28.72
C ALA A 444 -4.13 0.48 -28.18
N SER A 445 -4.14 1.61 -28.88
CA SER A 445 -4.94 2.77 -28.47
C SER A 445 -5.78 3.31 -29.62
N PHE A 446 -6.94 3.87 -29.29
CA PHE A 446 -7.80 4.55 -30.24
C PHE A 446 -8.62 5.64 -29.54
N THR A 447 -9.09 6.61 -30.33
CA THR A 447 -9.99 7.67 -29.87
C THR A 447 -11.43 7.37 -30.29
N TYR A 448 -12.39 7.81 -29.48
CA TYR A 448 -13.80 7.82 -29.79
C TYR A 448 -14.31 9.25 -29.69
N GLU A 449 -15.06 9.70 -30.70
CA GLU A 449 -15.78 10.97 -30.71
C GLU A 449 -17.18 10.75 -31.27
N GLY A 450 -18.21 11.10 -30.50
CA GLY A 450 -19.61 10.89 -30.85
C GLY A 450 -20.56 11.22 -29.70
N GLU A 451 -21.74 10.60 -29.72
CA GLU A 451 -22.66 10.64 -28.58
C GLU A 451 -22.22 9.59 -27.54
N PRO A 452 -22.42 9.80 -26.22
CA PRO A 452 -22.16 8.77 -25.22
C PRO A 452 -22.74 7.41 -25.63
N THR A 453 -21.93 6.35 -25.57
CA THR A 453 -22.27 5.03 -26.12
C THR A 453 -21.57 3.91 -25.35
N THR A 454 -22.04 2.68 -25.54
CA THR A 454 -21.25 1.47 -25.31
C THR A 454 -20.45 1.15 -26.55
N LEU A 455 -19.13 0.99 -26.40
CA LEU A 455 -18.23 0.44 -27.41
C LEU A 455 -18.16 -1.08 -27.25
N THR A 456 -18.18 -1.82 -28.35
CA THR A 456 -17.97 -3.27 -28.38
C THR A 456 -16.70 -3.59 -29.15
N ILE A 457 -15.65 -4.02 -28.45
CA ILE A 457 -14.42 -4.55 -29.00
C ILE A 457 -14.65 -6.03 -29.29
N THR A 458 -14.58 -6.45 -30.55
CA THR A 458 -14.83 -7.83 -30.98
C THR A 458 -13.56 -8.45 -31.53
N TYR A 459 -13.22 -9.64 -31.07
CA TYR A 459 -12.10 -10.43 -31.59
C TYR A 459 -12.64 -11.57 -32.47
N PRO A 460 -12.19 -11.71 -33.73
CA PRO A 460 -12.64 -12.80 -34.62
C PRO A 460 -12.48 -14.22 -34.03
N ALA A 461 -11.40 -14.43 -33.27
CA ALA A 461 -11.19 -15.55 -32.36
C ALA A 461 -10.87 -14.98 -30.97
N SER A 462 -11.04 -15.75 -29.90
CA SER A 462 -10.74 -15.23 -28.55
C SER A 462 -9.29 -14.72 -28.44
N ALA A 463 -9.10 -13.65 -27.67
CA ALA A 463 -7.81 -13.01 -27.43
C ALA A 463 -7.48 -12.96 -25.94
N TYR A 464 -6.20 -13.03 -25.60
CA TYR A 464 -5.71 -12.79 -24.24
C TYR A 464 -5.50 -11.28 -24.03
N VAL A 465 -6.25 -10.70 -23.09
CA VAL A 465 -6.26 -9.26 -22.81
C VAL A 465 -5.81 -9.01 -21.38
N HIS A 466 -4.74 -8.23 -21.23
CA HIS A 466 -4.16 -7.87 -19.93
C HIS A 466 -4.94 -6.74 -19.25
N GLY A 467 -5.58 -5.86 -20.02
CA GLY A 467 -6.32 -4.78 -19.43
C GLY A 467 -6.97 -3.85 -20.44
N VAL A 468 -7.91 -3.07 -19.94
CA VAL A 468 -8.57 -2.00 -20.69
C VAL A 468 -8.53 -0.75 -19.82
N GLU A 469 -8.18 0.36 -20.42
CA GLU A 469 -8.09 1.64 -19.73
C GLU A 469 -8.78 2.70 -20.58
N VAL A 470 -9.56 3.55 -19.93
CA VAL A 470 -10.39 4.54 -20.59
C VAL A 470 -10.24 5.90 -19.93
N TYR A 471 -10.08 6.92 -20.76
CA TYR A 471 -10.04 8.32 -20.37
C TYR A 471 -11.22 9.02 -21.05
N ASN A 472 -12.23 9.40 -20.29
CA ASN A 472 -13.35 10.21 -20.78
C ASN A 472 -12.93 11.68 -20.72
N VAL A 473 -12.59 12.27 -21.86
CA VAL A 473 -11.97 13.60 -21.93
C VAL A 473 -12.98 14.66 -22.38
N GLU A 474 -12.75 15.92 -22.01
CA GLU A 474 -13.56 17.04 -22.54
C GLU A 474 -13.24 17.29 -24.01
N ASP A 475 -11.95 17.24 -24.34
CA ASP A 475 -11.43 17.28 -25.70
C ASP A 475 -10.13 16.48 -25.79
N PHE A 476 -9.72 16.14 -27.01
CA PHE A 476 -8.42 15.54 -27.20
C PHE A 476 -7.33 16.58 -26.97
N VAL A 477 -6.52 16.40 -25.93
CA VAL A 477 -5.41 17.30 -25.68
C VAL A 477 -4.32 17.06 -26.71
N THR A 478 -4.17 18.03 -27.60
CA THR A 478 -3.06 18.09 -28.54
C THR A 478 -2.06 19.14 -28.11
N LYS A 479 -0.79 18.92 -28.44
CA LYS A 479 0.25 19.95 -28.29
C LYS A 479 -0.12 21.13 -29.18
N ASP A 480 -0.20 22.33 -28.61
CA ASP A 480 -0.25 23.55 -29.40
C ASP A 480 1.10 23.75 -30.07
N GLU A 481 1.17 23.47 -31.37
CA GLU A 481 2.39 23.62 -32.18
C GLU A 481 2.96 25.05 -32.15
N THR A 482 2.12 26.05 -31.89
CA THR A 482 2.56 27.45 -31.81
C THR A 482 3.39 27.69 -30.56
N THR A 483 2.93 27.22 -29.41
CA THR A 483 3.58 27.48 -28.11
C THR A 483 4.47 26.33 -27.65
N GLY A 484 4.22 25.12 -28.15
CA GLY A 484 4.88 23.88 -27.76
C GLY A 484 4.36 23.28 -26.46
N TYR A 485 3.16 23.66 -25.99
CA TYR A 485 2.56 23.16 -24.75
C TYR A 485 1.33 22.30 -25.01
N TYR A 486 1.13 21.29 -24.19
CA TYR A 486 -0.20 20.73 -23.92
C TYR A 486 -0.85 21.62 -22.87
N VAL A 487 -2.01 22.21 -23.18
CA VAL A 487 -2.78 23.02 -22.22
C VAL A 487 -3.95 22.18 -21.75
N ILE A 488 -3.96 21.85 -20.45
CA ILE A 488 -5.02 21.02 -19.86
C ILE A 488 -6.14 21.94 -19.36
N SER A 489 -7.40 21.57 -19.58
CA SER A 489 -8.53 22.25 -18.94
C SER A 489 -8.38 22.25 -17.41
N SER A 490 -8.93 23.26 -16.75
CA SER A 490 -8.90 23.34 -15.28
C SER A 490 -9.63 22.15 -14.67
N GLY A 491 -8.93 21.37 -13.83
CA GLY A 491 -9.49 20.21 -13.14
C GLY A 491 -9.73 18.96 -14.00
N ASP A 492 -9.34 18.96 -15.29
CA ASP A 492 -9.46 17.77 -16.14
C ASP A 492 -8.35 16.75 -15.84
N VAL A 493 -8.67 15.82 -14.94
CA VAL A 493 -7.77 14.75 -14.47
C VAL A 493 -7.43 13.78 -15.58
N SER A 494 -8.42 13.37 -16.37
CA SER A 494 -8.24 12.39 -17.44
C SER A 494 -7.25 12.89 -18.48
N SER A 495 -7.40 14.14 -18.91
CA SER A 495 -6.50 14.78 -19.85
C SER A 495 -5.08 14.96 -19.29
N LEU A 496 -4.93 15.29 -18.00
CA LEU A 496 -3.62 15.39 -17.35
C LEU A 496 -2.90 14.03 -17.29
N LEU A 497 -3.57 12.99 -16.79
CA LEU A 497 -3.02 11.65 -16.71
C LEU A 497 -2.61 11.14 -18.10
N LEU A 498 -3.47 11.34 -19.09
CA LEU A 498 -3.17 11.00 -20.48
C LEU A 498 -1.94 11.75 -20.99
N ALA A 499 -1.87 13.07 -20.79
CA ALA A 499 -0.75 13.89 -21.24
C ALA A 499 0.58 13.49 -20.57
N ILE A 500 0.57 13.17 -19.27
CA ILE A 500 1.76 12.66 -18.57
C ILE A 500 2.20 11.30 -19.16
N LYS A 501 1.23 10.40 -19.37
CA LYS A 501 1.50 9.06 -19.87
C LYS A 501 2.01 9.05 -21.31
N SER A 502 1.49 9.92 -22.16
CA SER A 502 1.87 10.01 -23.58
C SER A 502 3.04 10.97 -23.84
N ALA A 503 3.51 11.70 -22.82
CA ALA A 503 4.55 12.71 -22.97
C ALA A 503 5.80 12.13 -23.64
N GLN A 504 6.37 12.92 -24.54
CA GLN A 504 7.65 12.63 -25.17
C GLN A 504 8.76 13.50 -24.57
N GLU A 505 10.00 13.22 -24.95
CA GLU A 505 11.14 13.97 -24.43
C GLU A 505 10.99 15.48 -24.70
N GLY A 506 11.14 16.28 -23.64
CA GLY A 506 11.12 17.75 -23.73
C GLY A 506 9.72 18.37 -23.86
N ASP A 507 8.66 17.56 -23.79
CA ASP A 507 7.29 18.06 -23.78
C ASP A 507 7.00 18.96 -22.57
N ARG A 508 5.99 19.82 -22.72
CA ARG A 508 5.59 20.82 -21.73
C ARG A 508 4.09 20.74 -21.51
N ILE A 509 3.66 20.55 -20.28
CA ILE A 509 2.26 20.50 -19.87
C ILE A 509 1.98 21.74 -19.03
N PHE A 510 0.99 22.53 -19.42
CA PHE A 510 0.53 23.70 -18.67
C PHE A 510 -0.83 23.42 -17.99
N LEU A 511 -0.91 23.77 -16.71
CA LEU A 511 -2.08 23.60 -15.86
C LEU A 511 -2.60 24.96 -15.39
N PRO A 512 -3.77 25.42 -15.86
CA PRO A 512 -4.52 26.50 -15.23
C PRO A 512 -4.85 26.17 -13.76
N ASN A 513 -5.11 27.20 -12.96
CA ASN A 513 -5.57 27.02 -11.58
C ASN A 513 -6.79 26.08 -11.54
N GLY A 514 -6.76 25.09 -10.65
CA GLY A 514 -7.72 24.00 -10.54
C GLY A 514 -7.21 22.90 -9.61
N THR A 515 -8.12 22.05 -9.14
CA THR A 515 -7.77 20.82 -8.41
C THR A 515 -7.91 19.62 -9.34
N TYR A 516 -6.83 18.88 -9.51
CA TYR A 516 -6.72 17.66 -10.30
C TYR A 516 -6.62 16.49 -9.32
N ASP A 517 -7.77 15.90 -8.97
CA ASP A 517 -7.89 14.85 -7.96
C ASP A 517 -7.90 13.45 -8.59
N PHE A 518 -6.82 12.70 -8.38
CA PHE A 518 -6.63 11.35 -8.92
C PHE A 518 -7.35 10.28 -8.08
N GLY A 519 -8.09 10.67 -7.04
CA GLY A 519 -8.79 9.74 -6.16
C GLY A 519 -7.82 8.80 -5.45
N GLU A 520 -8.09 7.50 -5.46
CA GLU A 520 -7.22 6.49 -4.85
C GLU A 520 -6.04 6.07 -5.75
N THR A 521 -5.89 6.66 -6.94
CA THR A 521 -4.80 6.32 -7.87
C THR A 521 -3.44 6.67 -7.25
N VAL A 522 -2.52 5.71 -7.31
CA VAL A 522 -1.16 5.80 -6.78
C VAL A 522 -0.16 5.40 -7.85
N MET A 523 1.12 5.68 -7.60
CA MET A 523 2.27 5.27 -8.40
C MET A 523 2.18 5.74 -9.85
N THR A 524 1.60 6.92 -10.10
CA THR A 524 1.48 7.45 -11.47
C THR A 524 2.90 7.65 -12.04
N PRO A 525 3.28 6.94 -13.13
CA PRO A 525 4.64 6.99 -13.62
C PRO A 525 4.91 8.25 -14.42
N ILE A 526 6.08 8.86 -14.21
CA ILE A 526 6.63 9.91 -15.06
C ILE A 526 7.88 9.34 -15.73
N SER A 527 7.78 9.08 -17.03
CA SER A 527 8.84 8.38 -17.79
C SER A 527 9.53 9.25 -18.84
N ALA A 528 8.89 10.32 -19.28
CA ALA A 528 9.44 11.20 -20.32
C ALA A 528 10.61 12.04 -19.79
N ASN A 529 11.76 11.93 -20.47
CA ASN A 529 12.93 12.76 -20.16
C ASN A 529 12.65 14.23 -20.46
N ASN A 530 13.26 15.13 -19.69
CA ASN A 530 13.15 16.57 -19.88
C ASN A 530 11.70 17.10 -19.91
N LEU A 531 10.71 16.34 -19.41
CA LEU A 531 9.33 16.78 -19.28
C LEU A 531 9.22 17.98 -18.34
N SER A 532 8.36 18.93 -18.70
CA SER A 532 8.05 20.10 -17.88
C SER A 532 6.57 20.13 -17.54
N ILE A 533 6.22 20.18 -16.25
CA ILE A 533 4.84 20.33 -15.75
C ILE A 533 4.74 21.69 -15.05
N ILE A 534 3.99 22.60 -15.65
CA ILE A 534 3.97 24.02 -15.28
C ILE A 534 2.56 24.38 -14.83
N GLY A 535 2.41 24.74 -13.56
CA GLY A 535 1.17 25.32 -13.09
C GLY A 535 1.10 26.82 -13.35
N GLN A 536 -0.13 27.35 -13.37
CA GLN A 536 -0.38 28.78 -13.39
C GLN A 536 0.11 29.44 -12.09
N SER A 537 -0.14 28.81 -10.95
CA SER A 537 0.33 29.28 -9.64
C SER A 537 0.45 28.15 -8.62
N ALA A 538 1.43 28.26 -7.71
CA ALA A 538 1.72 27.25 -6.70
C ALA A 538 0.53 26.91 -5.82
N ASP A 539 -0.26 27.91 -5.42
CA ASP A 539 -1.43 27.71 -4.54
C ASP A 539 -2.72 27.39 -5.29
N GLY A 540 -2.81 27.78 -6.57
CA GLY A 540 -4.02 27.60 -7.38
C GLY A 540 -4.08 26.29 -8.17
N VAL A 541 -2.93 25.66 -8.45
CA VAL A 541 -2.86 24.34 -9.09
C VAL A 541 -2.57 23.27 -8.05
N ILE A 542 -3.51 22.37 -7.81
CA ILE A 542 -3.36 21.27 -6.84
C ILE A 542 -3.53 19.95 -7.58
N ILE A 543 -2.47 19.15 -7.67
CA ILE A 543 -2.52 17.76 -8.12
C ILE A 543 -2.51 16.88 -6.88
N ARG A 544 -3.52 16.02 -6.71
CA ARG A 544 -3.64 15.22 -5.49
C ARG A 544 -4.13 13.81 -5.70
N ASN A 545 -3.86 12.96 -4.72
CA ASN A 545 -4.54 11.68 -4.50
C ASN A 545 -4.92 11.52 -3.02
N ALA A 546 -5.78 10.56 -2.71
CA ALA A 546 -6.24 10.19 -1.38
C ALA A 546 -6.36 8.65 -1.27
N PRO A 547 -5.24 7.91 -1.23
CA PRO A 547 -5.27 6.46 -1.20
C PRO A 547 -5.84 5.90 0.12
N ASP A 548 -6.43 4.69 0.05
CA ASP A 548 -6.85 3.94 1.24
C ASP A 548 -5.65 3.75 2.19
N VAL A 549 -5.89 3.91 3.50
CA VAL A 549 -4.88 3.79 4.56
C VAL A 549 -4.13 2.46 4.57
N LYS A 550 -4.64 1.42 3.91
CA LYS A 550 -3.99 0.11 3.75
C LYS A 550 -2.90 0.11 2.68
N VAL A 551 -2.94 1.04 1.72
CA VAL A 551 -1.93 1.20 0.66
C VAL A 551 -0.67 1.93 1.18
N GLU A 552 -0.77 2.49 2.39
CA GLU A 552 0.31 3.17 3.10
C GLU A 552 1.66 2.48 2.95
N GLY A 553 2.67 3.24 2.50
CA GLY A 553 3.99 2.69 2.24
C GLY A 553 4.77 3.46 1.18
N LEU A 554 6.09 3.51 1.37
CA LEU A 554 7.04 4.02 0.39
C LEU A 554 7.02 3.16 -0.88
N GLY A 555 6.82 3.75 -2.05
CA GLY A 555 6.75 2.98 -3.30
C GLY A 555 5.36 2.41 -3.60
N SER A 556 4.39 2.62 -2.70
CA SER A 556 3.03 2.05 -2.81
C SER A 556 1.96 3.13 -2.76
N ALA A 557 2.03 4.04 -1.77
CA ALA A 557 1.07 5.13 -1.63
C ALA A 557 1.46 6.39 -2.42
N ASP A 558 2.56 6.35 -3.18
CA ASP A 558 3.11 7.52 -3.84
C ASP A 558 2.10 8.17 -4.81
N LEU A 559 2.01 9.50 -4.88
CA LEU A 559 1.24 10.15 -5.96
C LEU A 559 1.93 9.93 -7.31
N PHE A 560 3.22 10.30 -7.40
CA PHE A 560 4.04 10.11 -8.60
C PHE A 560 5.27 9.25 -8.33
N GLN A 561 5.66 8.46 -9.34
CA GLN A 561 6.96 7.80 -9.44
C GLN A 561 7.71 8.33 -10.65
N ASN A 562 8.78 9.08 -10.42
CA ASN A 562 9.60 9.63 -11.50
C ASN A 562 10.71 8.66 -11.89
N PHE A 563 10.71 8.19 -13.13
CA PHE A 563 11.75 7.34 -13.71
C PHE A 563 12.66 8.10 -14.69
N SER A 564 12.38 9.38 -14.94
CA SER A 564 13.01 10.13 -16.03
C SER A 564 14.25 10.92 -15.59
N THR A 565 15.00 11.40 -16.57
CA THR A 565 16.05 12.41 -16.38
C THR A 565 15.53 13.80 -16.73
N GLY A 566 15.76 14.79 -15.87
CA GLY A 566 15.52 16.20 -16.18
C GLY A 566 14.08 16.68 -15.98
N LEU A 567 13.27 15.99 -15.17
CA LEU A 567 11.93 16.44 -14.80
C LEU A 567 11.96 17.87 -14.25
N TYR A 568 11.11 18.74 -14.78
CA TYR A 568 10.96 20.12 -14.30
C TYR A 568 9.51 20.36 -13.87
N MET A 569 9.29 20.76 -12.63
CA MET A 569 7.99 21.26 -12.20
C MET A 569 8.09 22.69 -11.66
N GLN A 570 7.10 23.51 -11.99
CA GLN A 570 7.04 24.88 -11.50
C GLN A 570 5.61 25.30 -11.16
N ASP A 571 5.47 26.12 -10.11
CA ASP A 571 4.25 26.86 -9.76
C ASP A 571 3.02 25.93 -9.61
N LEU A 572 3.16 24.84 -8.86
CA LEU A 572 2.06 23.92 -8.54
C LEU A 572 2.18 23.31 -7.14
N THR A 573 1.10 22.71 -6.66
CA THR A 573 1.05 21.89 -5.45
C THR A 573 0.90 20.41 -5.82
N LEU A 574 1.75 19.56 -5.25
CA LEU A 574 1.59 18.10 -5.17
C LEU A 574 1.08 17.74 -3.78
N GLN A 575 0.01 16.96 -3.68
CA GLN A 575 -0.61 16.63 -2.40
C GLN A 575 -1.01 15.16 -2.30
N ASN A 576 -0.67 14.51 -1.19
CA ASN A 576 -1.10 13.17 -0.88
C ASN A 576 -1.93 13.22 0.41
N ASP A 577 -3.23 12.96 0.27
CA ASP A 577 -4.24 13.08 1.30
C ASP A 577 -4.61 11.73 1.94
N LEU A 578 -3.69 10.75 1.92
CA LEU A 578 -3.79 9.58 2.79
C LEU A 578 -4.11 10.05 4.22
N ASP A 579 -5.15 9.47 4.83
CA ASP A 579 -5.61 9.86 6.17
C ASP A 579 -4.57 9.45 7.23
N TYR A 580 -3.57 10.30 7.43
CA TYR A 580 -2.44 10.08 8.32
C TYR A 580 -2.86 9.72 9.74
N TYR A 581 -3.96 10.29 10.23
CA TYR A 581 -4.42 10.10 11.60
C TYR A 581 -5.16 8.77 11.81
N LYS A 582 -5.57 8.11 10.73
CA LYS A 582 -6.12 6.75 10.76
C LYS A 582 -5.13 5.69 10.31
N ALA A 583 -4.11 6.06 9.55
CA ALA A 583 -3.06 5.16 9.13
C ALA A 583 -2.14 4.75 10.30
N GLY A 584 -1.53 3.57 10.21
CA GLY A 584 -0.59 3.08 11.23
C GLY A 584 0.65 3.97 11.35
N THR A 585 1.46 4.02 10.29
CA THR A 585 2.61 4.93 10.18
C THR A 585 2.32 6.17 9.33
N GLY A 586 1.48 6.06 8.30
CA GLY A 586 1.04 7.19 7.48
C GLY A 586 2.05 7.70 6.46
N ARG A 587 2.95 6.84 5.97
CA ARG A 587 3.90 7.05 4.87
C ARG A 587 3.14 7.16 3.56
N ALA A 588 3.18 8.34 2.94
CA ALA A 588 2.45 8.61 1.72
C ALA A 588 3.17 9.67 0.87
N PRO A 589 4.23 9.32 0.13
CA PRO A 589 4.99 10.28 -0.64
C PRO A 589 4.13 11.01 -1.70
N VAL A 590 4.39 12.29 -1.95
CA VAL A 590 3.87 12.95 -3.16
C VAL A 590 4.73 12.63 -4.38
N LEU A 591 5.99 12.28 -4.14
CA LEU A 591 6.92 11.89 -5.19
C LEU A 591 7.96 10.92 -4.62
N GLN A 592 8.02 9.73 -5.21
CA GLN A 592 9.21 8.89 -5.18
C GLN A 592 10.04 9.18 -6.44
N ASP A 593 11.23 9.73 -6.23
CA ASP A 593 12.11 10.17 -7.32
C ASP A 593 13.19 9.12 -7.60
N LEU A 594 12.88 8.20 -8.52
CA LEU A 594 13.80 7.19 -9.05
C LEU A 594 14.69 7.75 -10.17
N GLY A 595 14.41 8.96 -10.63
CA GLY A 595 15.10 9.68 -11.69
C GLY A 595 16.33 10.45 -11.21
N THR A 596 16.79 11.37 -12.06
CA THR A 596 17.90 12.29 -11.77
C THR A 596 17.74 13.61 -12.51
N GLN A 597 18.40 14.66 -12.02
CA GLN A 597 18.30 16.03 -12.51
C GLN A 597 16.88 16.62 -12.40
N THR A 598 16.12 16.20 -11.39
CA THR A 598 14.79 16.77 -11.10
C THR A 598 14.93 18.18 -10.55
N ILE A 599 14.11 19.11 -11.07
CA ILE A 599 14.05 20.50 -10.65
C ILE A 599 12.63 20.83 -10.21
N MET A 600 12.49 21.33 -8.99
CA MET A 600 11.24 21.84 -8.42
C MET A 600 11.39 23.33 -8.14
N LYS A 601 10.68 24.19 -8.86
CA LYS A 601 10.77 25.65 -8.73
C LYS A 601 9.44 26.20 -8.24
N ASN A 602 9.39 26.72 -7.01
CA ASN A 602 8.16 27.20 -6.39
C ASN A 602 7.04 26.14 -6.39
N VAL A 603 7.38 24.93 -5.96
CA VAL A 603 6.46 23.79 -5.86
C VAL A 603 6.12 23.55 -4.38
N ASN A 604 4.84 23.35 -4.08
CA ASN A 604 4.40 22.94 -2.76
C ASN A 604 4.24 21.41 -2.73
N MET A 605 4.84 20.74 -1.76
CA MET A 605 4.76 19.29 -1.54
C MET A 605 4.09 19.04 -0.20
N ARG A 606 2.89 18.45 -0.24
CA ARG A 606 2.01 18.30 0.92
C ARG A 606 1.68 16.84 1.20
N SER A 607 2.30 16.31 2.24
CA SER A 607 1.89 15.05 2.88
C SER A 607 2.24 15.12 4.37
N TYR A 608 2.32 13.98 5.04
CA TYR A 608 2.71 13.83 6.45
C TYR A 608 4.04 13.09 6.54
N GLN A 609 4.03 11.78 6.78
CA GLN A 609 5.26 11.00 6.88
C GLN A 609 5.77 10.66 5.48
N ASP A 610 7.09 10.80 5.29
CA ASP A 610 7.81 10.46 4.05
C ASP A 610 7.36 11.25 2.78
N THR A 611 7.01 12.53 2.92
CA THR A 611 6.46 13.37 1.84
C THR A 611 7.26 13.35 0.52
N TYR A 612 8.59 13.40 0.59
CA TYR A 612 9.48 13.26 -0.58
C TYR A 612 10.48 12.14 -0.36
N TYR A 613 10.49 11.18 -1.29
CA TYR A 613 11.39 10.03 -1.24
C TYR A 613 12.37 10.03 -2.42
N SER A 614 13.62 10.43 -2.17
CA SER A 614 14.66 10.46 -3.19
C SER A 614 15.45 9.15 -3.26
N LYS A 615 15.83 8.72 -4.47
CA LYS A 615 16.61 7.49 -4.68
C LYS A 615 18.08 7.78 -4.91
N SER A 616 18.62 7.77 -6.13
CA SER A 616 20.09 7.86 -6.31
C SER A 616 20.52 8.91 -7.34
N GLY A 617 19.74 9.97 -7.52
CA GLY A 617 19.98 11.05 -8.47
C GLY A 617 20.44 12.38 -7.85
N ASP A 618 20.54 13.38 -8.72
CA ASP A 618 20.76 14.78 -8.39
C ASP A 618 19.44 15.55 -8.43
N TYR A 619 19.12 16.32 -7.39
CA TYR A 619 17.82 16.95 -7.22
C TYR A 619 17.96 18.40 -6.73
N TYR A 620 17.20 19.32 -7.32
CA TYR A 620 17.25 20.74 -6.99
C TYR A 620 15.85 21.30 -6.70
N PHE A 621 15.69 21.91 -5.54
CA PHE A 621 14.47 22.55 -5.09
C PHE A 621 14.76 24.03 -4.84
N GLU A 622 13.92 24.91 -5.36
CA GLU A 622 14.09 26.35 -5.19
C GLU A 622 12.75 27.04 -4.90
N GLY A 623 12.61 27.63 -3.71
CA GLY A 623 11.35 28.21 -3.25
C GLY A 623 10.28 27.15 -2.94
N GLY A 624 9.03 27.61 -2.78
CA GLY A 624 7.89 26.72 -2.46
C GLY A 624 7.88 26.22 -1.01
N LEU A 625 7.17 25.13 -0.79
CA LEU A 625 6.88 24.54 0.52
C LEU A 625 7.09 23.02 0.48
N ILE A 626 7.71 22.46 1.51
CA ILE A 626 7.63 21.02 1.79
C ILE A 626 7.13 20.88 3.23
N GLN A 627 6.01 20.20 3.41
CA GLN A 627 5.45 19.95 4.75
C GLN A 627 5.44 18.46 5.08
N GLY A 628 5.49 18.13 6.37
CA GLY A 628 5.31 16.75 6.82
C GLY A 628 5.54 16.56 8.32
N THR A 629 5.55 15.31 8.79
CA THR A 629 5.66 14.96 10.22
C THR A 629 6.98 14.24 10.53
N VAL A 630 7.11 12.98 10.17
CA VAL A 630 8.30 12.16 10.42
C VAL A 630 8.97 11.92 9.08
N ASP A 631 10.28 12.09 9.03
CA ASP A 631 11.14 11.72 7.90
C ASP A 631 10.66 12.26 6.55
N TYR A 632 10.00 13.42 6.54
CA TYR A 632 9.24 13.85 5.37
C TYR A 632 10.11 14.21 4.16
N ILE A 633 11.43 14.30 4.35
CA ILE A 633 12.44 14.25 3.28
C ILE A 633 13.38 13.08 3.57
N CYS A 634 13.22 11.98 2.84
CA CYS A 634 13.95 10.73 3.10
C CYS A 634 14.60 10.14 1.86
N GLY A 635 15.58 9.26 2.10
CA GLY A 635 16.20 8.45 1.04
C GLY A 635 17.65 8.84 0.77
N ASN A 636 18.05 8.76 -0.49
CA ASN A 636 19.44 8.84 -0.93
C ASN A 636 19.57 9.86 -2.08
N GLY A 637 20.78 10.09 -2.61
CA GLY A 637 21.02 11.08 -3.68
C GLY A 637 21.69 12.36 -3.21
N ASN A 638 21.88 13.29 -4.15
CA ASN A 638 22.37 14.64 -3.91
C ASN A 638 21.19 15.61 -4.06
N ALA A 639 20.60 16.06 -2.95
CA ALA A 639 19.46 16.97 -2.98
C ALA A 639 19.83 18.34 -2.40
N TYR A 640 19.57 19.40 -3.16
CA TYR A 640 19.84 20.77 -2.74
C TYR A 640 18.53 21.56 -2.67
N PHE A 641 18.17 22.02 -1.47
CA PHE A 641 16.99 22.81 -1.18
C PHE A 641 17.40 24.25 -0.93
N ASN A 642 16.99 25.16 -1.82
CA ASN A 642 17.39 26.56 -1.81
C ASN A 642 16.18 27.47 -1.55
N GLY A 643 16.14 28.15 -0.40
CA GLY A 643 15.03 29.06 -0.08
C GLY A 643 13.67 28.38 0.08
N VAL A 644 13.63 27.08 0.38
CA VAL A 644 12.40 26.31 0.56
C VAL A 644 11.81 26.59 1.95
N THR A 645 10.48 26.68 2.05
CA THR A 645 9.80 26.68 3.35
C THR A 645 9.54 25.24 3.79
N LEU A 646 9.94 24.91 5.01
CA LEU A 646 9.79 23.60 5.62
C LEU A 646 8.75 23.71 6.74
N LEU A 647 7.58 23.08 6.58
CA LEU A 647 6.50 23.14 7.56
C LEU A 647 6.35 21.81 8.31
N ASN A 648 6.77 21.82 9.57
CA ASN A 648 6.64 20.67 10.47
C ASN A 648 5.19 20.55 10.96
N LYS A 649 4.44 19.57 10.47
CA LYS A 649 3.04 19.32 10.82
C LYS A 649 2.90 18.64 12.19
N SER A 650 1.73 18.82 12.82
CA SER A 650 1.38 18.13 14.06
C SER A 650 1.07 16.65 13.82
N ARG A 651 1.46 15.77 14.76
CA ARG A 651 1.12 14.34 14.73
C ARG A 651 -0.26 14.02 15.31
N SER A 652 -1.05 15.04 15.62
CA SER A 652 -2.46 14.93 16.02
C SER A 652 -3.29 15.87 15.15
N ALA A 653 -4.52 15.48 14.83
CA ALA A 653 -5.49 16.33 14.16
C ALA A 653 -5.86 17.57 15.00
N THR A 654 -5.61 17.53 16.31
CA THR A 654 -5.85 18.63 17.25
C THR A 654 -4.61 18.99 18.05
N GLY A 655 -4.31 20.29 18.11
CA GLY A 655 -3.20 20.87 18.89
C GLY A 655 -1.82 20.62 18.29
N SER A 656 -0.80 21.22 18.92
CA SER A 656 0.61 21.03 18.56
C SER A 656 1.22 19.87 19.33
N THR A 657 1.27 18.69 18.71
CA THR A 657 1.74 17.45 19.37
C THR A 657 2.71 16.67 18.49
N GLY A 658 3.44 15.76 19.14
CA GLY A 658 4.44 14.92 18.49
C GLY A 658 5.72 15.66 18.13
N ASP A 659 6.81 14.91 18.12
CA ASP A 659 8.10 15.40 17.63
C ASP A 659 8.19 15.14 16.13
N CYS A 660 8.72 16.12 15.41
CA CYS A 660 8.93 16.07 13.97
C CYS A 660 10.42 15.83 13.66
N THR A 661 10.68 15.05 12.63
CA THR A 661 12.03 14.85 12.08
C THR A 661 11.98 15.25 10.61
N ILE A 662 12.76 16.27 10.23
CA ILE A 662 12.74 16.80 8.87
C ILE A 662 13.34 15.80 7.88
N THR A 663 14.54 15.29 8.19
CA THR A 663 15.28 14.43 7.26
C THR A 663 15.56 13.03 7.78
N ALA A 664 15.52 12.05 6.87
CA ALA A 664 15.99 10.69 7.09
C ALA A 664 16.86 10.23 5.91
N ALA A 665 18.08 10.75 5.87
CA ALA A 665 19.03 10.47 4.80
C ALA A 665 19.71 9.09 4.96
N ASN A 666 19.93 8.42 3.84
CA ASN A 666 20.69 7.18 3.68
C ASN A 666 21.68 7.36 2.51
N THR A 667 22.61 8.30 2.69
CA THR A 667 23.48 8.79 1.61
C THR A 667 24.57 7.79 1.27
N SER A 668 24.60 7.27 0.03
CA SER A 668 25.70 6.42 -0.43
C SER A 668 27.06 7.13 -0.26
N SER A 669 28.12 6.35 -0.02
CA SER A 669 29.44 6.90 0.33
C SER A 669 30.00 7.90 -0.68
N ASN A 670 29.73 7.69 -1.98
CA ASN A 670 30.14 8.53 -3.11
C ASN A 670 29.30 9.80 -3.32
N LEU A 671 28.23 10.00 -2.55
CA LEU A 671 27.30 11.12 -2.69
C LEU A 671 27.50 12.15 -1.57
N LYS A 672 27.08 13.39 -1.83
CA LYS A 672 27.20 14.54 -0.91
C LYS A 672 26.02 14.63 0.06
N GLY A 673 24.86 14.05 -0.28
CA GLY A 673 23.69 13.99 0.59
C GLY A 673 22.77 15.19 0.42
N TYR A 674 22.22 15.70 1.52
CA TYR A 674 21.24 16.79 1.49
C TYR A 674 21.81 18.11 1.97
N VAL A 675 21.49 19.19 1.28
CA VAL A 675 21.85 20.57 1.66
C VAL A 675 20.60 21.45 1.65
N PHE A 676 20.34 22.12 2.75
CA PHE A 676 19.29 23.11 2.90
C PHE A 676 19.97 24.46 3.07
N ASN A 677 19.80 25.38 2.12
CA ASN A 677 20.43 26.69 2.15
C ASN A 677 19.36 27.79 2.07
N GLY A 678 19.40 28.76 2.99
CA GLY A 678 18.45 29.88 3.00
C GLY A 678 17.01 29.47 3.28
N CYS A 679 16.77 28.26 3.78
CA CYS A 679 15.43 27.72 4.02
C CYS A 679 14.78 28.36 5.25
N THR A 680 13.45 28.37 5.29
CA THR A 680 12.67 28.81 6.46
C THR A 680 11.95 27.63 7.08
N ILE A 681 11.98 27.48 8.40
CA ILE A 681 11.30 26.42 9.13
C ILE A 681 10.15 27.00 9.97
N GLU A 682 8.96 26.52 9.65
CA GLU A 682 7.72 26.71 10.39
C GLU A 682 7.35 25.43 11.13
N THR A 683 6.58 25.53 12.22
CA THR A 683 6.16 24.33 12.95
C THR A 683 4.83 24.46 13.67
N GLU A 684 4.01 23.45 13.43
CA GLU A 684 2.82 23.10 14.18
C GLU A 684 3.09 21.95 15.15
N SER A 685 4.26 21.30 15.09
CA SER A 685 4.65 20.19 15.98
C SER A 685 5.03 20.67 17.38
N LYS A 686 5.17 19.74 18.34
CA LYS A 686 5.59 20.06 19.72
C LYS A 686 7.07 20.42 19.77
N THR A 687 7.90 19.59 19.15
CA THR A 687 9.31 19.86 18.90
C THR A 687 9.68 19.38 17.50
N PHE A 688 10.85 19.77 17.01
CA PHE A 688 11.40 19.19 15.78
C PHE A 688 12.92 19.07 15.86
N ASN A 689 13.48 18.23 15.00
CA ASN A 689 14.92 18.11 14.77
C ASN A 689 15.23 18.12 13.26
N PHE A 690 16.45 18.48 12.89
CA PHE A 690 16.89 18.54 11.50
C PHE A 690 16.94 17.19 10.81
N GLY A 691 17.20 16.10 11.54
CA GLY A 691 17.23 14.78 10.96
C GLY A 691 17.62 13.64 11.88
N ARG A 692 17.33 12.43 11.41
CA ARG A 692 17.82 11.16 11.95
C ARG A 692 18.47 10.31 10.88
N SER A 693 19.33 9.41 11.31
CA SER A 693 20.19 8.69 10.38
C SER A 693 19.54 7.41 9.90
N TRP A 694 18.81 7.46 8.77
CA TRP A 694 18.22 6.25 8.19
C TRP A 694 19.31 5.24 7.82
N GLY A 695 20.47 5.70 7.38
CA GLY A 695 21.67 4.86 7.22
C GLY A 695 22.90 5.72 7.30
N THR A 696 23.69 5.80 6.23
CA THR A 696 24.91 6.61 6.18
C THR A 696 24.62 8.09 5.92
N ALA A 697 23.80 8.72 6.78
CA ALA A 697 23.27 10.06 6.55
C ALA A 697 24.35 11.13 6.38
N LYS A 698 24.18 11.99 5.36
CA LYS A 698 24.90 13.25 5.17
C LYS A 698 23.88 14.38 4.97
N THR A 699 23.84 15.35 5.87
CA THR A 699 22.87 16.45 5.81
C THR A 699 23.46 17.76 6.36
N ALA A 700 23.23 18.88 5.67
CA ALA A 700 23.66 20.21 6.08
C ALA A 700 22.51 21.24 6.05
N PHE A 701 22.34 22.03 7.11
CA PHE A 701 21.43 23.19 7.17
C PHE A 701 22.22 24.50 7.27
N LEU A 702 22.10 25.37 6.27
CA LEU A 702 22.88 26.58 6.11
C LEU A 702 21.95 27.78 5.99
N ASN A 703 22.30 28.89 6.65
CA ASN A 703 21.57 30.16 6.56
C ASN A 703 20.06 30.00 6.81
N THR A 704 19.70 29.11 7.74
CA THR A 704 18.31 28.68 7.96
C THR A 704 17.60 29.64 8.92
N THR A 705 16.37 30.04 8.61
CA THR A 705 15.53 30.83 9.52
C THR A 705 14.52 29.92 10.22
N ILE A 706 14.36 30.04 11.54
CA ILE A 706 13.35 29.32 12.33
C ILE A 706 12.37 30.34 12.93
N ASN A 707 11.07 30.06 12.86
CA ASN A 707 10.00 30.95 13.34
C ASN A 707 9.19 30.36 14.51
N SER A 708 9.81 29.58 15.41
CA SER A 708 9.05 28.86 16.44
C SER A 708 9.73 28.53 17.77
N GLY A 709 11.05 28.62 17.88
CA GLY A 709 11.79 28.23 19.10
C GLY A 709 11.67 26.77 19.54
N LYS A 710 11.14 25.86 18.71
CA LYS A 710 10.86 24.45 19.08
C LYS A 710 11.90 23.44 18.57
N LEU A 711 13.07 23.91 18.15
CA LEU A 711 14.18 23.02 17.73
C LEU A 711 14.69 22.24 18.95
N ALA A 712 14.90 20.94 18.80
CA ALA A 712 15.49 20.10 19.84
C ALA A 712 16.88 20.62 20.24
N ALA A 713 17.24 20.52 21.53
CA ALA A 713 18.52 21.05 22.02
C ALA A 713 19.75 20.39 21.35
N THR A 714 19.65 19.10 21.02
CA THR A 714 20.69 18.37 20.26
C THR A 714 20.67 18.70 18.77
N ARG A 715 19.61 19.35 18.28
CA ARG A 715 19.32 19.73 16.88
C ARG A 715 19.10 18.56 15.93
N TRP A 716 19.71 17.42 16.23
CA TRP A 716 19.65 16.16 15.50
C TRP A 716 19.20 15.03 16.44
N THR A 717 18.70 13.95 15.86
CA THR A 717 18.45 12.72 16.59
C THR A 717 19.78 12.02 16.87
N VAL A 718 20.09 11.76 18.16
CA VAL A 718 21.38 11.20 18.61
C VAL A 718 21.51 9.70 18.32
N ALA A 719 20.43 8.95 18.54
CA ALA A 719 20.38 7.52 18.22
C ALA A 719 20.07 7.35 16.73
N GLY A 720 21.03 6.80 15.98
CA GLY A 720 20.85 6.46 14.57
C GLY A 720 19.76 5.42 14.38
N MET A 721 19.08 5.43 13.22
CA MET A 721 18.01 4.47 12.93
C MET A 721 18.60 3.13 12.48
N ASN A 722 19.47 3.11 11.45
CA ASN A 722 20.21 1.90 11.04
C ASN A 722 21.73 2.04 11.12
N SER A 723 22.25 3.25 11.31
CA SER A 723 23.66 3.50 11.65
C SER A 723 23.80 4.91 12.24
N ALA A 724 24.91 5.18 12.93
CA ALA A 724 25.29 6.55 13.23
C ALA A 724 25.49 7.35 11.92
N PRO A 725 25.16 8.66 11.90
CA PRO A 725 25.32 9.51 10.73
C PRO A 725 26.79 9.64 10.34
N VAL A 726 27.03 9.86 9.04
CA VAL A 726 28.37 10.11 8.51
C VAL A 726 28.72 11.59 8.61
N SER A 727 27.76 12.49 8.36
CA SER A 727 27.97 13.93 8.48
C SER A 727 26.67 14.67 8.76
N TYR A 728 26.59 15.36 9.89
CA TYR A 728 25.54 16.34 10.18
C TYR A 728 26.15 17.70 10.44
N LYS A 729 25.68 18.71 9.71
CA LYS A 729 26.26 20.04 9.71
C LYS A 729 25.21 21.13 9.77
N GLU A 730 25.51 22.21 10.46
CA GLU A 730 24.75 23.45 10.44
C GLU A 730 25.65 24.67 10.32
N TYR A 731 25.11 25.76 9.79
CA TYR A 731 25.76 27.06 9.75
C TYR A 731 24.71 28.17 9.74
N ASN A 732 24.93 29.20 10.56
CA ASN A 732 24.16 30.45 10.51
C ASN A 732 22.62 30.25 10.56
N THR A 733 22.15 29.33 11.41
CA THR A 733 20.74 29.22 11.76
C THR A 733 20.34 30.39 12.66
N VAL A 734 19.22 31.04 12.35
CA VAL A 734 18.67 32.17 13.10
C VAL A 734 17.25 31.87 13.53
N ASP A 735 16.97 31.95 14.83
CA ASP A 735 15.62 31.88 15.39
C ASP A 735 15.04 33.28 15.60
N LYS A 736 14.05 33.63 14.77
CA LYS A 736 13.37 34.93 14.85
C LYS A 736 12.43 35.05 16.04
N SER A 737 12.12 33.95 16.70
CA SER A 737 11.25 33.96 17.89
C SER A 737 11.99 34.32 19.17
N GLY A 738 13.33 34.46 19.11
CA GLY A 738 14.15 34.91 20.24
C GLY A 738 14.35 33.86 21.34
N ASN A 739 14.16 32.57 21.05
CA ASN A 739 14.24 31.49 22.05
C ASN A 739 15.65 30.88 22.18
N GLY A 740 16.68 31.57 21.69
CA GLY A 740 18.08 31.14 21.82
C GLY A 740 18.48 29.94 20.96
N MET A 741 17.75 29.66 19.86
CA MET A 741 18.02 28.54 18.96
C MET A 741 18.97 28.89 17.79
N ASN A 742 19.61 30.06 17.81
CA ASN A 742 20.65 30.43 16.85
C ASN A 742 21.80 29.40 16.85
N THR A 743 22.48 29.20 15.73
CA THR A 743 23.64 28.28 15.67
C THR A 743 24.66 28.63 16.77
N PRO A 744 25.04 27.68 17.63
CA PRO A 744 25.99 27.92 18.71
C PRO A 744 27.43 28.03 18.16
N ALA A 745 28.38 28.42 19.01
CA ALA A 745 29.79 28.48 18.60
C ALA A 745 30.40 27.09 18.32
N SER A 746 29.88 26.05 18.97
CA SER A 746 30.29 24.65 18.81
C SER A 746 29.16 23.74 19.31
N ASN A 747 29.03 22.57 18.71
CA ASN A 747 28.09 21.53 19.09
C ASN A 747 28.66 20.14 18.73
N ILE A 748 29.48 19.59 19.62
CA ILE A 748 30.06 18.25 19.46
C ILE A 748 29.09 17.22 20.03
N ILE A 749 28.65 16.29 19.19
CA ILE A 749 27.70 15.23 19.56
C ILE A 749 28.32 13.86 19.30
N GLU A 750 28.20 12.94 20.26
CA GLU A 750 28.42 11.52 20.05
C GLU A 750 27.12 10.88 19.56
N PHE A 751 27.05 10.56 18.27
CA PHE A 751 25.94 9.81 17.70
C PHE A 751 26.14 8.32 17.93
N THR A 752 25.06 7.60 18.25
CA THR A 752 25.13 6.21 18.71
C THR A 752 24.33 5.27 17.83
N HIS A 753 24.86 4.07 17.59
CA HIS A 753 24.14 2.94 16.99
C HIS A 753 24.87 1.63 17.30
N SER A 754 24.16 0.50 17.24
CA SER A 754 24.73 -0.83 17.49
C SER A 754 25.87 -1.22 16.54
N THR A 755 25.91 -0.62 15.34
CA THR A 755 26.96 -0.84 14.34
C THR A 755 28.20 0.04 14.54
N GLY A 756 28.17 0.97 15.50
CA GLY A 756 29.25 1.90 15.79
C GLY A 756 28.75 3.31 16.10
N ASN A 757 29.52 4.02 16.92
CA ASN A 757 29.30 5.42 17.25
C ASN A 757 30.10 6.33 16.31
N ASN A 758 29.65 7.58 16.19
CA ASN A 758 30.39 8.62 15.47
C ASN A 758 30.30 9.95 16.24
N THR A 759 31.43 10.47 16.69
CA THR A 759 31.50 11.78 17.36
C THR A 759 31.92 12.84 16.37
N MET A 760 31.13 13.90 16.23
CA MET A 760 31.43 14.99 15.30
C MET A 760 31.01 16.36 15.82
N GLU A 761 31.79 17.37 15.43
CA GLU A 761 31.38 18.77 15.49
C GLU A 761 30.32 19.01 14.41
N THR A 762 29.13 19.49 14.80
CA THR A 762 28.04 19.76 13.85
C THR A 762 28.00 21.20 13.37
N VAL A 763 28.74 22.13 13.99
CA VAL A 763 28.79 23.54 13.55
C VAL A 763 29.93 23.73 12.55
N LEU A 764 29.63 24.35 11.40
CA LEU A 764 30.64 24.73 10.41
C LEU A 764 31.22 26.12 10.70
N SER A 765 32.48 26.33 10.34
CA SER A 765 33.04 27.67 10.09
C SER A 765 32.46 28.31 8.83
N ALA A 766 32.70 29.61 8.65
CA ALA A 766 32.27 30.32 7.43
C ALA A 766 32.97 29.76 6.17
N GLU A 767 34.25 29.39 6.30
CA GLU A 767 35.05 28.81 5.22
C GLU A 767 34.54 27.41 4.84
N GLU A 768 34.25 26.54 5.83
CA GLU A 768 33.71 25.20 5.54
C GLU A 768 32.29 25.27 4.95
N ALA A 769 31.47 26.24 5.37
CA ALA A 769 30.14 26.44 4.79
C ALA A 769 30.19 26.78 3.29
N GLN A 770 31.26 27.42 2.80
CA GLN A 770 31.45 27.72 1.38
C GLN A 770 31.67 26.47 0.53
N GLU A 771 32.03 25.31 1.09
CA GLU A 771 32.16 24.04 0.36
C GLU A 771 30.80 23.44 -0.03
N TYR A 772 29.73 23.94 0.57
CA TYR A 772 28.34 23.59 0.25
C TYR A 772 27.67 24.59 -0.71
N ALA A 773 28.43 25.50 -1.32
CA ALA A 773 27.91 26.38 -2.36
C ALA A 773 27.37 25.55 -3.54
N LEU A 774 26.31 26.02 -4.21
CA LEU A 774 25.58 25.24 -5.21
C LEU A 774 26.48 24.75 -6.37
N ASP A 775 27.40 25.60 -6.83
CA ASP A 775 28.38 25.32 -7.89
C ASP A 775 29.49 24.34 -7.48
N LYS A 776 29.77 24.23 -6.18
CA LYS A 776 30.63 23.18 -5.62
C LYS A 776 29.87 21.90 -5.33
N PHE A 777 28.57 22.01 -5.01
CA PHE A 777 27.72 20.87 -4.75
C PHE A 777 27.41 20.10 -6.05
N PHE A 778 26.96 20.81 -7.08
CA PHE A 778 26.79 20.29 -8.43
C PHE A 778 27.87 20.86 -9.36
N THR A 779 28.86 20.03 -9.70
CA THR A 779 29.99 20.43 -10.55
C THR A 779 29.68 20.32 -12.03
N ASP A 780 28.87 19.34 -12.42
CA ASP A 780 28.59 18.98 -13.81
C ASP A 780 27.14 19.29 -14.22
N TRP A 781 26.37 19.88 -13.31
CA TRP A 781 24.97 20.23 -13.51
C TRP A 781 24.67 21.61 -12.93
N ALA A 782 24.11 22.51 -13.72
CA ALA A 782 23.78 23.88 -13.31
C ALA A 782 22.25 24.07 -13.19
N PRO A 783 21.60 23.53 -12.13
CA PRO A 783 20.14 23.53 -12.04
C PRO A 783 19.54 24.93 -11.88
N ALA A 784 20.16 25.83 -11.10
CA ALA A 784 19.67 27.20 -10.95
C ALA A 784 19.65 27.98 -12.27
N ALA A 785 20.65 27.75 -13.14
CA ALA A 785 20.68 28.36 -14.47
C ALA A 785 19.57 27.79 -15.38
N LYS A 786 19.30 26.48 -15.29
CA LYS A 786 18.20 25.83 -16.01
C LYS A 786 16.81 26.28 -15.52
N ALA A 787 16.68 26.59 -14.23
CA ALA A 787 15.44 27.05 -13.59
C ALA A 787 15.29 28.59 -13.58
N ALA A 788 16.26 29.31 -14.14
CA ALA A 788 16.28 30.76 -14.14
C ALA A 788 15.00 31.31 -14.78
N GLN A 789 14.39 32.27 -14.11
CA GLN A 789 13.18 32.92 -14.60
C GLN A 789 13.57 34.06 -15.55
N GLU A 790 12.84 34.16 -16.65
CA GLU A 790 13.00 35.24 -17.60
C GLU A 790 12.23 36.48 -17.14
N THR A 791 12.82 37.65 -17.36
CA THR A 791 12.12 38.93 -17.14
C THR A 791 11.60 39.46 -18.48
N ILE A 792 10.52 40.23 -18.42
CA ILE A 792 9.98 40.88 -19.61
C ILE A 792 10.71 42.21 -19.81
N ASP A 793 11.46 42.32 -20.90
CA ASP A 793 11.86 43.62 -21.42
C ASP A 793 10.63 44.29 -22.03
N THR A 794 10.06 45.22 -21.28
CA THR A 794 8.85 45.93 -21.68
C THR A 794 9.09 46.93 -22.84
N GLU A 795 10.34 47.18 -23.23
CA GLU A 795 10.70 48.02 -24.38
C GLU A 795 10.97 47.19 -25.63
N ASN A 796 11.59 46.01 -25.48
CA ASN A 796 11.92 45.11 -26.57
C ASN A 796 11.39 43.70 -26.32
N LEU A 797 10.10 43.50 -26.60
CA LEU A 797 9.50 42.18 -26.52
C LEU A 797 10.13 41.22 -27.52
N ASP A 798 10.45 40.03 -27.03
CA ASP A 798 10.84 38.91 -27.87
C ASP A 798 9.57 38.36 -28.57
N PRO A 799 9.46 38.47 -29.90
CA PRO A 799 8.27 38.03 -30.64
C PRO A 799 8.12 36.50 -30.68
N GLU A 800 9.21 35.75 -30.45
CA GLU A 800 9.24 34.28 -30.55
C GLU A 800 9.15 33.58 -29.18
N ALA A 801 9.36 34.31 -28.09
CA ALA A 801 9.13 33.80 -26.75
C ALA A 801 7.63 33.50 -26.51
N VAL A 802 7.36 32.54 -25.64
CA VAL A 802 6.00 32.22 -25.19
C VAL A 802 5.68 33.03 -23.95
N TYR A 803 4.46 33.56 -23.88
CA TYR A 803 3.95 34.34 -22.78
C TYR A 803 2.63 33.75 -22.29
N LEU A 804 2.51 33.67 -20.98
CA LEU A 804 1.25 33.41 -20.30
C LEU A 804 0.52 34.74 -20.14
N VAL A 805 -0.72 34.83 -20.66
CA VAL A 805 -1.62 35.97 -20.50
C VAL A 805 -2.68 35.61 -19.47
N GLU A 806 -2.84 36.49 -18.48
CA GLU A 806 -3.80 36.32 -17.40
C GLU A 806 -4.63 37.59 -17.27
N ASN A 807 -5.89 37.45 -16.86
CA ASN A 807 -6.75 38.59 -16.56
C ASN A 807 -7.43 38.38 -15.22
N ASN A 808 -7.19 39.30 -14.27
CA ASN A 808 -7.65 39.18 -12.88
C ASN A 808 -7.29 37.81 -12.24
N GLY A 809 -6.11 37.26 -12.57
CA GLY A 809 -5.64 35.96 -12.06
C GLY A 809 -6.26 34.73 -12.72
N ALA A 810 -7.12 34.90 -13.73
CA ALA A 810 -7.61 33.79 -14.55
C ALA A 810 -6.72 33.59 -15.77
N PHE A 811 -6.45 32.33 -16.12
CA PHE A 811 -5.80 31.96 -17.37
C PHE A 811 -6.61 32.46 -18.57
N VAL A 812 -5.95 33.13 -19.51
CA VAL A 812 -6.56 33.58 -20.78
C VAL A 812 -6.00 32.78 -21.95
N ALA A 813 -4.67 32.78 -22.12
CA ALA A 813 -4.01 32.07 -23.21
C ALA A 813 -2.50 31.92 -22.97
N LEU A 814 -1.91 30.94 -23.65
CA LEU A 814 -0.48 30.94 -23.97
C LEU A 814 -0.31 31.45 -25.40
N VAL A 815 0.58 32.42 -25.61
CA VAL A 815 0.80 33.00 -26.95
C VAL A 815 2.26 33.32 -27.21
N LYS A 816 2.61 33.45 -28.49
CA LYS A 816 3.88 34.05 -28.91
C LYS A 816 3.89 35.56 -28.67
N GLY A 817 5.06 36.14 -28.43
CA GLY A 817 5.22 37.58 -28.22
C GLY A 817 4.64 38.43 -29.36
N SER A 818 4.75 37.95 -30.60
CA SER A 818 4.16 38.58 -31.79
C SER A 818 2.62 38.73 -31.72
N ALA A 819 1.94 37.89 -30.94
CA ALA A 819 0.49 37.90 -30.77
C ALA A 819 0.02 38.67 -29.51
N LEU A 820 0.93 39.17 -28.66
CA LEU A 820 0.56 39.89 -27.43
C LEU A 820 -0.28 41.15 -27.69
N SER A 821 -0.09 41.79 -28.85
CA SER A 821 -0.85 42.98 -29.24
C SER A 821 -2.36 42.75 -29.40
N ALA A 822 -2.81 41.50 -29.47
CA ALA A 822 -4.24 41.15 -29.49
C ALA A 822 -4.91 41.30 -28.12
N TYR A 823 -4.14 41.46 -27.05
CA TYR A 823 -4.63 41.56 -25.67
C TYR A 823 -4.42 42.98 -25.13
N THR A 824 -5.42 43.52 -24.42
CA THR A 824 -5.44 44.93 -23.99
C THR A 824 -5.47 45.15 -22.48
N GLN A 825 -5.70 44.09 -21.70
CA GLN A 825 -5.80 44.14 -20.25
C GLN A 825 -5.25 42.86 -19.61
N GLY A 826 -4.83 42.95 -18.35
CA GLY A 826 -4.34 41.82 -17.57
C GLY A 826 -2.84 41.87 -17.31
N THR A 827 -2.26 40.72 -17.01
CA THR A 827 -0.83 40.54 -16.77
C THR A 827 -0.23 39.53 -17.72
N VAL A 828 1.07 39.66 -17.96
CA VAL A 828 1.86 38.73 -18.76
C VAL A 828 3.09 38.25 -18.05
N ARG A 829 3.45 37.00 -18.30
CA ARG A 829 4.65 36.34 -17.78
C ARG A 829 5.39 35.66 -18.92
N LYS A 830 6.71 35.84 -19.02
CA LYS A 830 7.54 35.23 -20.07
C LYS A 830 8.00 33.83 -19.64
N ALA A 831 7.91 32.87 -20.55
CA ALA A 831 8.43 31.52 -20.35
C ALA A 831 9.96 31.49 -20.39
N ASN A 832 10.57 30.67 -19.54
CA ASN A 832 11.98 30.33 -19.57
C ASN A 832 12.27 29.13 -20.51
N ALA A 833 13.52 28.69 -20.57
CA ALA A 833 13.93 27.57 -21.44
C ALA A 833 13.23 26.23 -21.12
N ARG A 834 12.80 26.03 -19.87
CA ARG A 834 12.03 24.86 -19.39
C ARG A 834 10.51 25.09 -19.44
N GLY A 835 10.08 26.24 -19.95
CA GLY A 835 8.67 26.60 -20.10
C GLY A 835 7.98 27.14 -18.86
N GLY A 836 8.71 27.29 -17.75
CA GLY A 836 8.19 27.95 -16.54
C GLY A 836 8.10 29.47 -16.70
N PHE A 837 7.15 30.10 -16.01
CA PHE A 837 6.84 31.52 -16.22
C PHE A 837 7.39 32.43 -15.11
N GLY A 838 8.08 33.51 -15.50
CA GLY A 838 8.66 34.47 -14.57
C GLY A 838 7.64 35.36 -13.86
N ALA A 839 8.09 36.48 -13.29
CA ALA A 839 7.21 37.43 -12.61
C ALA A 839 6.20 38.07 -13.57
N ALA A 840 5.00 38.36 -13.06
CA ALA A 840 3.96 39.04 -13.80
C ALA A 840 4.28 40.52 -14.03
N VAL A 841 3.99 41.01 -15.24
CA VAL A 841 4.05 42.41 -15.62
C VAL A 841 2.70 42.83 -16.16
N ASP A 842 2.24 44.04 -15.82
CA ASP A 842 1.00 44.60 -16.34
C ASP A 842 1.07 44.71 -17.88
N LEU A 843 0.09 44.15 -18.57
CA LEU A 843 0.05 44.10 -20.03
C LEU A 843 0.02 45.50 -20.66
N SER A 844 -0.53 46.51 -19.98
CA SER A 844 -0.53 47.90 -20.45
C SER A 844 0.88 48.49 -20.57
N LEU A 845 1.84 47.98 -19.77
CA LEU A 845 3.25 48.33 -19.88
C LEU A 845 3.92 47.64 -21.07
N VAL A 846 3.27 46.69 -21.73
CA VAL A 846 3.87 45.85 -22.76
C VAL A 846 3.27 46.17 -24.13
N THR A 847 1.96 46.43 -24.19
CA THR A 847 1.24 46.80 -25.42
C THR A 847 0.95 48.30 -25.54
N GLY A 848 1.26 49.09 -24.50
CA GLY A 848 1.05 50.54 -24.46
C GLY A 848 2.01 51.35 -25.35
N ILE A 849 1.54 52.49 -25.87
CA ILE A 849 2.36 53.46 -26.60
C ILE A 849 3.22 54.24 -25.59
N LYS A 850 4.53 53.90 -25.48
CA LYS A 850 5.42 54.48 -24.47
C LYS A 850 6.10 55.80 -24.82
N ASN A 851 6.14 56.17 -26.10
CA ASN A 851 6.82 57.37 -26.60
C ASN A 851 5.85 58.30 -27.34
N ALA A 852 4.79 58.72 -26.67
CA ALA A 852 4.04 59.89 -27.09
C ALA A 852 4.64 61.12 -26.38
N ALA A 853 5.50 61.87 -27.06
CA ALA A 853 5.90 63.18 -26.55
C ALA A 853 4.63 64.06 -26.49
N SER A 854 4.31 64.63 -25.33
CA SER A 854 3.32 65.70 -25.24
C SER A 854 3.94 66.96 -25.80
N MET A 855 3.53 67.37 -27.01
CA MET A 855 3.87 68.69 -27.53
C MET A 855 2.63 69.60 -27.41
N GLU A 856 2.77 70.73 -26.71
CA GLU A 856 1.94 71.89 -27.02
C GLU A 856 2.16 72.26 -28.49
N GLN A 857 1.11 72.77 -29.15
CA GLN A 857 1.11 73.15 -30.57
C GLN A 857 2.47 73.73 -31.00
N PRO A 858 3.19 73.11 -31.95
CA PRO A 858 4.48 73.63 -32.38
C PRO A 858 4.32 75.07 -32.85
N THR A 859 5.06 75.98 -32.23
CA THR A 859 5.08 77.41 -32.61
C THR A 859 5.82 77.66 -33.92
N HIS A 860 6.36 76.60 -34.55
CA HIS A 860 7.06 76.63 -35.84
C HIS A 860 6.54 75.56 -36.82
N HIS A 861 6.67 75.86 -38.12
CA HIS A 861 6.15 75.11 -39.27
C HIS A 861 6.78 73.71 -39.46
N HIS A 862 6.49 72.78 -38.56
CA HIS A 862 6.90 71.39 -38.71
C HIS A 862 5.85 70.64 -39.53
N ALA A 863 6.27 69.75 -40.44
CA ALA A 863 5.33 68.96 -41.22
C ALA A 863 4.72 67.86 -40.34
N ILE A 864 3.41 67.93 -40.14
CA ILE A 864 2.62 66.94 -39.39
C ILE A 864 2.06 65.94 -40.39
N TYR A 865 2.11 64.65 -40.07
CA TYR A 865 1.48 63.59 -40.83
C TYR A 865 0.59 62.74 -39.93
N ASP A 866 -0.45 62.12 -40.48
CA ASP A 866 -1.11 61.02 -39.79
C ASP A 866 -0.34 59.71 -39.98
N VAL A 867 -0.83 58.64 -39.35
CA VAL A 867 -0.26 57.29 -39.44
C VAL A 867 -0.30 56.69 -40.85
N LEU A 868 -1.06 57.29 -41.78
CA LEU A 868 -1.11 56.91 -43.19
C LEU A 868 -0.18 57.76 -44.06
N GLY A 869 0.66 58.62 -43.45
CA GLY A 869 1.58 59.50 -44.16
C GLY A 869 0.90 60.68 -44.85
N ARG A 870 -0.38 60.96 -44.57
CA ARG A 870 -1.08 62.12 -45.14
C ARG A 870 -0.71 63.36 -44.34
N ARG A 871 -0.31 64.41 -45.03
CA ARG A 871 0.08 65.68 -44.40
C ARG A 871 -1.13 66.35 -43.73
N LEU A 872 -0.99 66.71 -42.47
CA LEU A 872 -1.99 67.39 -41.65
C LEU A 872 -1.62 68.87 -41.46
N THR A 873 -2.64 69.71 -41.34
CA THR A 873 -2.47 71.16 -41.06
C THR A 873 -2.41 71.46 -39.57
N THR A 874 -2.94 70.57 -38.73
CA THR A 874 -2.94 70.66 -37.26
C THR A 874 -2.85 69.25 -36.67
N LEU A 875 -2.37 69.14 -35.44
CA LEU A 875 -2.43 67.87 -34.70
C LEU A 875 -3.88 67.39 -34.62
N GLN A 876 -4.14 66.13 -34.97
CA GLN A 876 -5.44 65.46 -34.81
C GLN A 876 -5.45 64.65 -33.50
N LYS A 877 -6.63 64.42 -32.93
CA LYS A 877 -6.79 63.56 -31.74
C LYS A 877 -6.28 62.15 -32.08
N GLY A 878 -5.34 61.61 -31.31
CA GLY A 878 -4.65 60.33 -31.61
C GLY A 878 -3.18 60.49 -32.03
N ILE A 879 -2.61 59.51 -32.75
CA ILE A 879 -1.19 59.52 -33.15
C ILE A 879 -0.96 60.39 -34.39
N ASN A 880 0.00 61.29 -34.26
CA ASN A 880 0.55 62.15 -35.30
C ASN A 880 2.05 61.82 -35.48
N ILE A 881 2.59 62.06 -36.67
CA ILE A 881 4.03 61.98 -36.95
C ILE A 881 4.55 63.39 -37.24
N VAL A 882 5.51 63.86 -36.45
CA VAL A 882 6.13 65.18 -36.60
C VAL A 882 7.64 64.99 -36.62
N ASP A 883 8.32 65.44 -37.67
CA ASP A 883 9.76 65.23 -37.91
C ASP A 883 10.23 63.77 -37.74
N GLY A 884 9.40 62.83 -38.21
CA GLY A 884 9.68 61.40 -38.09
C GLY A 884 9.48 60.82 -36.69
N LYS A 885 8.98 61.59 -35.72
CA LYS A 885 8.67 61.14 -34.36
C LYS A 885 7.16 61.00 -34.16
N LYS A 886 6.73 59.97 -33.42
CA LYS A 886 5.33 59.76 -33.04
C LYS A 886 4.94 60.69 -31.88
N ILE A 887 3.79 61.36 -31.99
CA ILE A 887 3.25 62.33 -31.03
C ILE A 887 1.77 62.01 -30.81
N ALA A 888 1.31 61.90 -29.56
CA ALA A 888 -0.13 61.75 -29.26
C ALA A 888 -0.72 63.10 -28.84
N LYS A 889 -1.91 63.42 -29.35
CA LYS A 889 -2.67 64.64 -29.02
C LYS A 889 -3.99 64.34 -28.34
#